data_AF-A0A960QKX2-F1
#
_entry.id   AF-A0A960QKX2-F1
#
_cell.length_a   1.000
_cell.length_b   1.000
_cell.length_c   1.000
_cell.angle_alpha   90.00
_cell.angle_beta   90.00
_cell.angle_gamma   90.00
#
_symmetry.space_group_name_H-M   'P 1'
#
loop_
_entity.id
_entity.type
_entity.pdbx_description
1 polymer ?
#
loop_
_entity_poly.entity_id
_entity_poly.type
_entity_poly.pdbx_seq_one_letter_code
_entity_poly.pdbx_strand_id
1 'polypeptide(L)'
;MVIARNFFQPTALLFVAGTLAIAGLATIARADGPRVLQSGELPNDARLAEPVSLHDYHPFRPVASAAEWEQRQRDIRDRVQLAAGLWPMPTKTPLNVVIHGKVDMDDYSVERVFFESMPGNFVSGSLYRPAGESLAIGVKNGKRPGVLCPHGHWKDARFYDAGEAAAKQQIVIGAERFESAARNPLQARCVQLARMGCVVFHYDMIGDSDSIQFAEHRRGPRGHMISPELGKWGFVSPQSTARLQTNFGLQTWNSVRALDFLLGLEEIDPARVLATGASGGGTQTQMVSAIDDRVTASFPCVMPSTAMQGGCTCENSHLLRIGQGNIDIAAATAPRPLGMTAADDWTIELETKGYPDLVKLYTMVGAPKNYEAHFNIHFKHNYNHVSRTQMYQFVNRHFALGLKSPVLERDFTRLEKADLTVWTEAHPAPTGDQIGDTHERALNQWWATDSDAQVAPLLAPKDAEARTKTQAVIGRAVELLINRKLPTAEEVNFGLVGKEERNGFIEMTGLIGNDAHAEEVPAAFAFPGKDLWKGKVVIWISPEGKAGLFDGNAGTLREPVRQLVDRGIAVVGLDLFKQGEFLNPGETVTENPRTTYSKKGDELPADSWQRSAVYFYGYNDSIFARRVHDILTAVAFIRNHETWDVKELSLTGSSGTGHWVAAARAIAGGAIDKAVVDSGGFRFEKLVSDWDADFIPGAVKIGDLAGFLTVSAPNALMLIDDDDALQATLKTSYQTSGAEQALRLDGNREAMLNFLAE
;
A
#
# COMPACT_ATOMS: atom_id res chain seq x y z
N MET A 1 -12.26 -75.15 23.57
CA MET A 1 -10.84 -75.57 23.56
C MET A 1 -10.02 -74.36 24.01
N VAL A 2 -9.79 -74.20 25.32
CA VAL A 2 -8.60 -74.63 26.09
C VAL A 2 -7.33 -73.81 25.76
N ILE A 3 -7.04 -72.84 26.64
CA ILE A 3 -5.76 -72.59 27.38
C ILE A 3 -4.44 -72.43 26.60
N ALA A 4 -3.95 -71.18 26.57
CA ALA A 4 -2.71 -70.62 27.15
C ALA A 4 -1.26 -71.03 26.76
N ARG A 5 -0.41 -69.99 26.89
CA ARG A 5 1.00 -69.89 27.37
C ARG A 5 2.20 -69.98 26.39
N ASN A 6 2.87 -68.82 26.27
CA ASN A 6 4.31 -68.50 26.42
C ASN A 6 5.35 -69.63 26.36
N PHE A 7 6.50 -69.40 25.68
CA PHE A 7 7.81 -69.03 26.28
C PHE A 7 8.99 -69.04 25.25
N PHE A 8 9.75 -67.93 25.27
CA PHE A 8 11.22 -67.70 25.12
C PHE A 8 12.22 -68.65 24.39
N GLN A 9 12.95 -68.04 23.41
CA GLN A 9 14.44 -67.96 23.16
C GLN A 9 15.32 -69.22 22.88
N PRO A 10 16.60 -69.14 22.37
CA PRO A 10 17.45 -68.05 21.80
C PRO A 10 18.36 -68.44 20.58
N THR A 11 19.38 -67.60 20.26
CA THR A 11 20.66 -67.78 19.46
C THR A 11 20.64 -67.38 17.96
N ALA A 12 21.63 -66.69 17.35
CA ALA A 12 22.87 -66.04 17.79
C ALA A 12 23.39 -65.00 16.74
N LEU A 13 24.20 -64.09 17.29
CA LEU A 13 25.20 -63.13 16.76
C LEU A 13 25.55 -63.04 15.26
N LEU A 14 25.70 -61.78 14.81
CA LEU A 14 26.89 -61.35 14.06
C LEU A 14 27.30 -59.93 14.48
N PHE A 15 28.53 -59.81 14.98
CA PHE A 15 29.22 -58.59 15.40
C PHE A 15 29.92 -57.96 14.19
N VAL A 16 29.73 -56.66 13.96
CA VAL A 16 30.72 -55.81 13.28
C VAL A 16 30.88 -54.54 14.11
N ALA A 17 32.08 -54.39 14.68
CA ALA A 17 32.48 -53.24 15.46
C ALA A 17 32.78 -52.05 14.55
N GLY A 18 32.14 -50.92 14.80
CA GLY A 18 32.41 -49.62 14.19
C GLY A 18 32.35 -48.54 15.26
N THR A 19 33.48 -47.88 15.46
CA THR A 19 33.84 -46.93 16.51
C THR A 19 32.84 -45.76 16.62
N LEU A 20 32.18 -45.63 17.78
CA LEU A 20 31.39 -44.44 18.14
C LEU A 20 32.34 -43.29 18.49
N ALA A 21 32.56 -42.37 17.56
CA ALA A 21 33.02 -41.03 17.86
C ALA A 21 31.84 -40.26 18.48
N ILE A 22 31.85 -40.09 19.79
CA ILE A 22 30.95 -39.16 20.48
C ILE A 22 31.46 -37.76 20.15
N ALA A 23 30.98 -37.20 19.04
CA ALA A 23 31.00 -35.76 18.83
C ALA A 23 29.98 -35.17 19.81
N GLY A 24 30.47 -34.66 20.94
CA GLY A 24 29.67 -33.82 21.82
C GLY A 24 29.23 -32.59 21.05
N LEU A 25 28.04 -32.65 20.46
CA LEU A 25 27.28 -31.46 20.08
C LEU A 25 26.96 -30.73 21.39
N ALA A 26 27.80 -29.77 21.76
CA ALA A 26 27.43 -28.77 22.73
C ALA A 26 26.21 -28.03 22.17
N THR A 27 25.03 -28.36 22.67
CA THR A 27 23.86 -27.51 22.56
C THR A 27 24.24 -26.20 23.25
N ILE A 28 24.59 -25.18 22.46
CA ILE A 28 24.68 -23.81 22.93
C ILE A 28 23.25 -23.45 23.34
N ALA A 29 22.95 -23.56 24.64
CA ALA A 29 21.73 -23.03 25.21
C ALA A 29 21.70 -21.54 24.90
N ARG A 30 20.70 -21.08 24.13
CA ARG A 30 20.46 -19.65 23.97
C ARG A 30 20.14 -19.08 25.35
N ALA A 31 20.91 -18.07 25.72
CA ALA A 31 20.83 -17.32 26.97
C ALA A 31 19.43 -16.72 27.17
N ASP A 32 18.75 -17.05 28.27
CA ASP A 32 17.49 -16.40 28.64
C ASP A 32 17.80 -15.15 29.48
N GLY A 33 17.65 -13.96 28.88
CA GLY A 33 17.70 -12.68 29.59
C GLY A 33 16.57 -12.54 30.64
N PRO A 34 16.52 -11.45 31.43
CA PRO A 34 15.47 -11.28 32.42
C PRO A 34 14.11 -11.17 31.72
N ARG A 35 13.12 -11.92 32.23
CA ARG A 35 11.75 -11.90 31.73
C ARG A 35 10.93 -10.80 32.40
N VAL A 36 10.01 -10.23 31.63
CA VAL A 36 9.02 -9.25 32.07
C VAL A 36 7.69 -9.95 32.36
N LEU A 37 7.28 -10.87 31.49
CA LEU A 37 6.01 -11.60 31.58
C LEU A 37 6.24 -13.01 32.14
N GLN A 38 5.19 -13.60 32.71
CA GLN A 38 5.27 -15.00 33.11
C GLN A 38 5.47 -15.90 31.88
N SER A 39 6.08 -17.07 32.08
CA SER A 39 6.31 -18.01 30.98
C SER A 39 4.98 -18.42 30.34
N GLY A 40 4.84 -18.20 29.03
CA GLY A 40 3.62 -18.48 28.26
C GLY A 40 2.62 -17.33 28.18
N GLU A 41 2.84 -16.22 28.90
CA GLU A 41 2.08 -14.99 28.70
C GLU A 41 2.67 -14.17 27.54
N LEU A 42 1.78 -13.55 26.77
CA LEU A 42 2.12 -12.62 25.68
C LEU A 42 1.81 -11.18 26.11
N PRO A 43 2.50 -10.18 25.55
CA PRO A 43 2.14 -8.78 25.74
C PRO A 43 0.67 -8.53 25.33
N ASN A 44 -0.01 -7.63 26.03
CA ASN A 44 -1.37 -7.21 25.68
C ASN A 44 -1.31 -6.25 24.47
N ASP A 45 -1.16 -6.84 23.29
CA ASP A 45 -0.87 -6.12 22.06
C ASP A 45 -1.93 -6.37 20.99
N ALA A 46 -2.64 -5.31 20.59
CA ALA A 46 -3.71 -5.37 19.59
C ALA A 46 -3.24 -5.92 18.23
N ARG A 47 -1.94 -5.82 17.91
CA ARG A 47 -1.37 -6.30 16.65
C ARG A 47 -1.19 -7.83 16.63
N LEU A 48 -1.37 -8.51 17.76
CA LEU A 48 -1.44 -9.98 17.85
C LEU A 48 -2.79 -10.55 17.38
N ALA A 49 -3.79 -9.70 17.15
CA ALA A 49 -5.06 -10.10 16.56
C ALA A 49 -4.87 -10.69 15.14
N GLU A 50 -5.90 -11.39 14.66
CA GLU A 50 -5.91 -11.92 13.29
C GLU A 50 -5.77 -10.77 12.27
N PRO A 51 -5.00 -10.96 11.18
CA PRO A 51 -4.85 -9.95 10.14
C PRO A 51 -6.18 -9.51 9.54
N VAL A 52 -6.31 -8.21 9.29
CA VAL A 52 -7.46 -7.62 8.58
C VAL A 52 -7.45 -8.08 7.13
N SER A 53 -8.62 -8.40 6.61
CA SER A 53 -8.86 -8.86 5.25
C SER A 53 -9.77 -7.89 4.48
N LEU A 54 -9.87 -8.10 3.17
CA LEU A 54 -10.76 -7.33 2.30
C LEU A 54 -12.26 -7.48 2.62
N HIS A 55 -12.63 -8.50 3.41
CA HIS A 55 -14.03 -8.82 3.76
C HIS A 55 -14.45 -8.32 5.14
N ASP A 56 -13.50 -7.79 5.92
CA ASP A 56 -13.77 -7.26 7.24
C ASP A 56 -14.46 -5.88 7.17
N TYR A 57 -14.79 -5.32 8.34
CA TYR A 57 -15.42 -4.02 8.44
C TYR A 57 -14.40 -2.89 8.29
N HIS A 58 -14.60 -2.02 7.29
CA HIS A 58 -13.77 -0.85 6.98
C HIS A 58 -14.58 0.44 7.15
N PRO A 59 -14.75 0.94 8.38
CA PRO A 59 -15.52 2.16 8.65
C PRO A 59 -14.83 3.40 8.08
N PHE A 60 -15.63 4.41 7.75
CA PHE A 60 -15.12 5.76 7.54
C PHE A 60 -14.48 6.27 8.84
N ARG A 61 -13.30 6.90 8.73
CA ARG A 61 -12.66 7.53 9.89
C ARG A 61 -13.20 8.94 10.08
N PRO A 62 -13.95 9.22 11.17
CA PRO A 62 -14.51 10.54 11.40
C PRO A 62 -13.41 11.58 11.64
N VAL A 63 -13.68 12.81 11.22
CA VAL A 63 -12.86 14.00 11.48
C VAL A 63 -13.73 15.03 12.19
N ALA A 64 -13.14 15.90 13.01
CA ALA A 64 -13.88 16.87 13.83
C ALA A 64 -14.07 18.23 13.13
N SER A 65 -13.26 18.54 12.11
CA SER A 65 -13.30 19.84 11.43
C SER A 65 -12.93 19.77 9.95
N ALA A 66 -13.25 20.82 9.20
CA ALA A 66 -12.85 20.95 7.79
C ALA A 66 -11.32 20.97 7.63
N ALA A 67 -10.58 21.57 8.57
CA ALA A 67 -9.12 21.59 8.54
C ALA A 67 -8.52 20.18 8.74
N GLU A 68 -9.09 19.40 9.66
CA GLU A 68 -8.73 17.99 9.82
C GLU A 68 -9.09 17.16 8.58
N TRP A 69 -10.25 17.45 7.96
CA TRP A 69 -10.63 16.81 6.71
C TRP A 69 -9.63 17.10 5.59
N GLU A 70 -9.20 18.35 5.41
CA GLU A 70 -8.21 18.72 4.39
C GLU A 70 -6.89 17.96 4.57
N GLN A 71 -6.45 17.79 5.82
CA GLN A 71 -5.27 16.97 6.11
C GLN A 71 -5.51 15.50 5.78
N ARG A 72 -6.65 14.95 6.22
CA ARG A 72 -7.02 13.55 5.94
C ARG A 72 -7.16 13.28 4.44
N GLN A 73 -7.71 14.22 3.68
CA GLN A 73 -7.83 14.13 2.23
C GLN A 73 -6.47 14.10 1.54
N ARG A 74 -5.49 14.90 2.01
CA ARG A 74 -4.10 14.81 1.56
C ARG A 74 -3.49 13.45 1.89
N ASP A 75 -3.69 12.95 3.11
CA ASP A 75 -3.17 11.63 3.51
C ASP A 75 -3.74 10.49 2.66
N ILE A 76 -5.03 10.52 2.34
CA ILE A 76 -5.69 9.56 1.45
C ILE A 76 -5.08 9.65 0.05
N ARG A 77 -4.95 10.86 -0.50
CA ARG A 77 -4.37 11.09 -1.83
C ARG A 77 -2.95 10.55 -1.93
N ASP A 78 -2.08 10.92 -0.99
CA ASP A 78 -0.69 10.49 -0.99
C ASP A 78 -0.60 8.97 -0.89
N ARG A 79 -1.41 8.34 -0.03
CA ARG A 79 -1.46 6.88 0.13
C ARG A 79 -1.94 6.18 -1.14
N VAL A 80 -2.97 6.69 -1.81
CA VAL A 80 -3.45 6.12 -3.09
C VAL A 80 -2.37 6.26 -4.17
N GLN A 81 -1.72 7.43 -4.29
CA GLN A 81 -0.65 7.65 -5.26
C GLN A 81 0.54 6.71 -5.00
N LEU A 82 0.99 6.61 -3.75
CA LEU A 82 2.07 5.71 -3.36
C LEU A 82 1.71 4.25 -3.65
N ALA A 83 0.57 3.78 -3.16
CA ALA A 83 0.10 2.41 -3.38
C ALA A 83 -0.07 2.05 -4.86
N ALA A 84 -0.40 3.03 -5.71
CA ALA A 84 -0.47 2.86 -7.16
C ALA A 84 0.90 2.88 -7.87
N GLY A 85 2.01 3.03 -7.14
CA GLY A 85 3.34 3.19 -7.71
C GLY A 85 3.56 4.55 -8.40
N LEU A 86 2.65 5.51 -8.15
CA LEU A 86 2.61 6.84 -8.77
C LEU A 86 3.30 7.93 -7.93
N TRP A 87 4.10 7.54 -6.94
CA TRP A 87 4.86 8.47 -6.09
C TRP A 87 6.37 8.21 -6.21
N PRO A 88 7.16 9.16 -6.74
CA PRO A 88 6.74 10.31 -7.56
C PRO A 88 5.93 9.89 -8.79
N MET A 89 5.17 10.83 -9.35
CA MET A 89 4.36 10.59 -10.54
C MET A 89 5.26 10.16 -11.71
N PRO A 90 4.95 9.05 -12.42
CA PRO A 90 5.76 8.62 -13.55
C PRO A 90 5.84 9.71 -14.62
N THR A 91 6.97 9.77 -15.34
CA THR A 91 7.12 10.75 -16.42
C THR A 91 6.05 10.50 -17.50
N LYS A 92 5.22 11.52 -17.77
CA LYS A 92 4.22 11.45 -18.84
C LYS A 92 4.91 11.51 -20.20
N THR A 93 4.83 10.42 -20.96
CA THR A 93 5.32 10.34 -22.35
C THR A 93 4.26 10.79 -23.35
N PRO A 94 4.59 11.10 -24.61
CA PRO A 94 3.59 11.33 -25.66
C PRO A 94 2.58 10.19 -25.72
N LEU A 95 1.29 10.51 -25.88
CA LEU A 95 0.22 9.52 -25.95
C LEU A 95 0.22 8.73 -27.28
N ASN A 96 0.77 9.28 -28.37
CA ASN A 96 0.74 8.62 -29.68
C ASN A 96 -0.68 8.15 -30.08
N VAL A 97 -1.65 9.05 -29.92
CA VAL A 97 -3.08 8.73 -30.07
C VAL A 97 -3.42 8.39 -31.51
N VAL A 98 -4.19 7.32 -31.70
CA VAL A 98 -4.86 6.99 -32.96
C VAL A 98 -6.37 6.98 -32.72
N ILE A 99 -7.09 7.82 -33.47
CA ILE A 99 -8.57 7.84 -33.51
C ILE A 99 -8.99 7.44 -34.93
N HIS A 100 -9.79 6.39 -35.09
CA HIS A 100 -10.19 5.89 -36.41
C HIS A 100 -11.56 5.19 -36.40
N GLY A 101 -12.02 4.78 -37.59
CA GLY A 101 -13.21 3.93 -37.73
C GLY A 101 -14.51 4.56 -37.21
N LYS A 102 -14.76 5.84 -37.53
CA LYS A 102 -15.97 6.56 -37.11
C LYS A 102 -17.23 5.88 -37.64
N VAL A 103 -18.16 5.58 -36.72
CA VAL A 103 -19.52 5.12 -37.02
C VAL A 103 -20.50 6.23 -36.64
N ASP A 104 -21.31 6.67 -37.60
CA ASP A 104 -22.38 7.66 -37.39
C ASP A 104 -23.65 6.96 -36.90
N MET A 105 -24.24 7.49 -35.82
CA MET A 105 -25.42 6.95 -35.15
C MET A 105 -26.50 8.03 -34.97
N ASP A 106 -26.55 8.97 -35.91
CA ASP A 106 -27.46 10.12 -36.00
C ASP A 106 -27.23 11.20 -34.93
N ASP A 107 -27.52 10.88 -33.68
CA ASP A 107 -27.46 11.82 -32.54
C ASP A 107 -26.20 11.66 -31.68
N TYR A 108 -25.33 10.72 -32.05
CA TYR A 108 -23.96 10.57 -31.59
C TYR A 108 -23.11 9.87 -32.66
N SER A 109 -21.79 9.85 -32.48
CA SER A 109 -20.88 8.98 -33.23
C SER A 109 -19.98 8.20 -32.29
N VAL A 110 -19.45 7.07 -32.76
CA VAL A 110 -18.49 6.25 -32.02
C VAL A 110 -17.22 6.10 -32.83
N GLU A 111 -16.07 6.33 -32.20
CA GLU A 111 -14.75 6.18 -32.81
C GLU A 111 -13.89 5.23 -31.99
N ARG A 112 -13.01 4.51 -32.68
CA ARG A 112 -12.00 3.61 -32.08
C ARG A 112 -10.82 4.43 -31.64
N VAL A 113 -10.34 4.21 -30.43
CA VAL A 113 -9.18 4.93 -29.90
C VAL A 113 -8.19 3.95 -29.29
N PHE A 114 -6.92 4.09 -29.63
CA PHE A 114 -5.84 3.55 -28.81
C PHE A 114 -4.70 4.56 -28.70
N PHE A 115 -3.97 4.50 -27.58
CA PHE A 115 -2.84 5.37 -27.29
C PHE A 115 -1.89 4.70 -26.29
N GLU A 116 -0.66 5.17 -26.18
CA GLU A 116 0.34 4.69 -25.23
C GLU A 116 0.21 5.37 -23.87
N SER A 117 -0.05 4.59 -22.81
CA SER A 117 0.00 5.11 -21.43
C SER A 117 1.43 5.11 -20.88
N MET A 118 2.22 4.12 -21.28
CA MET A 118 3.68 4.03 -21.14
C MET A 118 4.25 3.60 -22.50
N PRO A 119 5.53 3.85 -22.82
CA PRO A 119 6.10 3.47 -24.11
C PRO A 119 5.80 2.00 -24.47
N GLY A 120 5.14 1.79 -25.62
CA GLY A 120 4.75 0.47 -26.10
C GLY A 120 3.59 -0.21 -25.35
N ASN A 121 3.00 0.41 -24.32
CA ASN A 121 1.83 -0.11 -23.61
C ASN A 121 0.56 0.67 -23.97
N PHE A 122 -0.37 0.00 -24.64
CA PHE A 122 -1.58 0.58 -25.20
C PHE A 122 -2.76 0.55 -24.24
N VAL A 123 -3.46 1.67 -24.17
CA VAL A 123 -4.84 1.79 -23.68
C VAL A 123 -5.73 1.91 -24.90
N SER A 124 -6.72 1.01 -25.00
CA SER A 124 -7.73 0.99 -26.05
C SER A 124 -9.10 1.40 -25.51
N GLY A 125 -9.98 1.87 -26.39
CA GLY A 125 -11.32 2.27 -26.00
C GLY A 125 -12.19 2.76 -27.15
N SER A 126 -13.38 3.22 -26.79
CA SER A 126 -14.35 3.83 -27.68
C SER A 126 -14.68 5.25 -27.22
N LEU A 127 -14.60 6.19 -28.16
CA LEU A 127 -14.91 7.59 -27.96
C LEU A 127 -16.29 7.89 -28.53
N TYR A 128 -17.24 8.20 -27.65
CA TYR A 128 -18.60 8.57 -28.02
C TYR A 128 -18.68 10.10 -28.04
N ARG A 129 -19.09 10.67 -29.18
CA ARG A 129 -19.23 12.12 -29.36
C ARG A 129 -20.68 12.49 -29.66
N PRO A 130 -21.18 13.61 -29.13
CA PRO A 130 -22.48 14.14 -29.54
C PRO A 130 -22.50 14.44 -31.05
N ALA A 131 -23.61 14.12 -31.71
CA ALA A 131 -23.86 14.46 -33.11
C ALA A 131 -25.31 14.94 -33.26
N GLY A 132 -25.69 15.38 -34.47
CA GLY A 132 -27.05 15.84 -34.75
C GLY A 132 -27.58 16.86 -33.74
N GLU A 133 -28.79 16.62 -33.23
CA GLU A 133 -29.44 17.50 -32.25
C GLU A 133 -28.69 17.57 -30.90
N SER A 134 -27.92 16.53 -30.55
CA SER A 134 -27.16 16.49 -29.29
C SER A 134 -26.05 17.55 -29.24
N LEU A 135 -25.64 18.09 -30.41
CA LEU A 135 -24.70 19.20 -30.47
C LEU A 135 -25.27 20.50 -29.85
N ALA A 136 -26.58 20.65 -29.69
CA ALA A 136 -27.14 21.83 -29.03
C ALA A 136 -27.09 21.74 -27.48
N ILE A 137 -26.86 20.55 -26.91
CA ILE A 137 -27.03 20.29 -25.48
C ILE A 137 -25.71 20.52 -24.74
N GLY A 138 -25.80 21.16 -23.56
CA GLY A 138 -24.69 21.23 -22.61
C GLY A 138 -23.47 22.03 -23.06
N VAL A 139 -23.54 22.82 -24.15
CA VAL A 139 -22.43 23.66 -24.60
C VAL A 139 -22.30 24.90 -23.73
N LYS A 140 -21.08 25.17 -23.25
CA LYS A 140 -20.72 26.46 -22.64
C LYS A 140 -19.43 26.94 -23.28
N ASN A 141 -19.42 28.17 -23.79
CA ASN A 141 -18.25 28.77 -24.45
C ASN A 141 -17.64 27.89 -25.56
N GLY A 142 -18.48 27.20 -26.34
CA GLY A 142 -18.05 26.29 -27.40
C GLY A 142 -17.46 24.96 -26.91
N LYS A 143 -17.44 24.70 -25.60
CA LYS A 143 -16.93 23.47 -24.97
C LYS A 143 -18.05 22.65 -24.33
N ARG A 144 -17.82 21.36 -24.14
CA ARG A 144 -18.79 20.37 -23.64
C ARG A 144 -18.21 19.55 -22.48
N PRO A 145 -19.03 18.97 -21.62
CA PRO A 145 -18.54 18.10 -20.57
C PRO A 145 -17.86 16.83 -21.11
N GLY A 146 -16.82 16.39 -20.41
CA GLY A 146 -16.16 15.11 -20.63
C GLY A 146 -16.61 14.07 -19.60
N VAL A 147 -16.71 12.80 -20.01
CA VAL A 147 -16.98 11.69 -19.09
C VAL A 147 -15.99 10.56 -19.33
N LEU A 148 -15.28 10.20 -18.27
CA LEU A 148 -14.38 9.05 -18.22
C LEU A 148 -15.15 7.84 -17.67
N CYS A 149 -15.14 6.74 -18.41
CA CYS A 149 -15.97 5.57 -18.14
C CYS A 149 -15.14 4.29 -17.95
N PRO A 150 -14.40 4.12 -16.84
CA PRO A 150 -13.80 2.81 -16.53
C PRO A 150 -14.89 1.75 -16.38
N HIS A 151 -14.62 0.53 -16.86
CA HIS A 151 -15.53 -0.61 -16.65
C HIS A 151 -15.04 -1.51 -15.51
N GLY A 152 -15.94 -2.37 -15.01
CA GLY A 152 -15.59 -3.45 -14.08
C GLY A 152 -15.38 -4.78 -14.80
N HIS A 153 -15.40 -5.87 -14.04
CA HIS A 153 -15.09 -7.23 -14.52
C HIS A 153 -16.22 -7.91 -15.30
N TRP A 154 -16.84 -7.21 -16.25
CA TRP A 154 -17.68 -7.85 -17.27
C TRP A 154 -16.79 -8.45 -18.33
N LYS A 155 -17.01 -9.72 -18.67
CA LYS A 155 -16.25 -10.38 -19.72
C LYS A 155 -16.41 -9.62 -21.05
N ASP A 156 -15.29 -9.30 -21.70
CA ASP A 156 -15.25 -8.54 -22.96
C ASP A 156 -15.96 -7.18 -22.82
N ALA A 157 -15.82 -6.50 -21.68
CA ALA A 157 -16.65 -5.38 -21.22
C ALA A 157 -17.10 -4.39 -22.32
N ARG A 158 -16.17 -3.89 -23.14
CA ARG A 158 -16.49 -2.95 -24.22
C ARG A 158 -17.34 -3.58 -25.33
N PHE A 159 -17.17 -4.87 -25.56
CA PHE A 159 -17.91 -5.71 -26.49
C PHE A 159 -19.00 -6.55 -25.81
N TYR A 160 -19.34 -6.26 -24.54
CA TYR A 160 -20.16 -7.13 -23.72
C TYR A 160 -21.51 -7.43 -24.36
N ASP A 161 -21.93 -8.69 -24.26
CA ASP A 161 -23.24 -9.16 -24.64
C ASP A 161 -23.79 -10.11 -23.58
N ALA A 162 -24.85 -9.69 -22.88
CA ALA A 162 -25.55 -10.53 -21.92
C ALA A 162 -26.24 -11.75 -22.58
N GLY A 163 -26.51 -11.69 -23.88
CA GLY A 163 -27.34 -12.63 -24.62
C GLY A 163 -28.84 -12.36 -24.42
N GLU A 164 -29.66 -12.84 -25.35
CA GLU A 164 -31.11 -12.55 -25.39
C GLU A 164 -31.84 -12.99 -24.12
N ALA A 165 -31.52 -14.18 -23.59
CA ALA A 165 -32.20 -14.73 -22.43
C ALA A 165 -31.98 -13.87 -21.18
N ALA A 166 -30.72 -13.50 -20.90
CA ALA A 166 -30.40 -12.63 -19.78
C ALA A 166 -30.95 -11.22 -19.98
N ALA A 167 -30.90 -10.68 -21.21
CA ALA A 167 -31.48 -9.38 -21.53
C ALA A 167 -32.99 -9.33 -21.26
N LYS A 168 -33.75 -10.35 -21.70
CA LYS A 168 -35.18 -10.49 -21.40
C LYS A 168 -35.45 -10.56 -19.89
N GLN A 169 -34.62 -11.29 -19.13
CA GLN A 169 -34.75 -11.33 -17.68
C GLN A 169 -34.55 -9.95 -17.04
N GLN A 170 -33.55 -9.18 -17.46
CA GLN A 170 -33.33 -7.83 -16.95
C GLN A 170 -34.51 -6.89 -17.23
N ILE A 171 -35.17 -7.04 -18.39
CA ILE A 171 -36.38 -6.29 -18.71
C ILE A 171 -37.56 -6.71 -17.83
N VAL A 172 -37.78 -8.02 -17.66
CA VAL A 172 -38.89 -8.57 -16.85
C VAL A 172 -38.80 -8.11 -15.40
N ILE A 173 -37.60 -8.04 -14.82
CA ILE A 173 -37.40 -7.56 -13.44
C ILE A 173 -37.38 -6.03 -13.33
N GLY A 174 -37.52 -5.30 -14.45
CA GLY A 174 -37.49 -3.83 -14.48
C GLY A 174 -36.11 -3.19 -14.31
N ALA A 175 -35.03 -3.98 -14.40
CA ALA A 175 -33.67 -3.47 -14.35
C ALA A 175 -33.30 -2.71 -15.64
N GLU A 176 -33.89 -3.11 -16.77
CA GLU A 176 -33.64 -2.53 -18.09
C GLU A 176 -34.95 -2.27 -18.84
N ARG A 177 -34.91 -1.32 -19.79
CA ARG A 177 -36.09 -0.90 -20.55
C ARG A 177 -36.08 -1.36 -22.00
N PHE A 178 -34.90 -1.42 -22.61
CA PHE A 178 -34.72 -1.74 -24.02
C PHE A 178 -33.83 -2.98 -24.15
N GLU A 179 -34.08 -3.78 -25.18
CA GLU A 179 -33.28 -4.99 -25.42
C GLU A 179 -31.81 -4.63 -25.71
N SER A 180 -31.55 -3.58 -26.48
CA SER A 180 -30.19 -3.07 -26.74
C SER A 180 -29.41 -2.80 -25.44
N ALA A 181 -30.03 -2.07 -24.51
CA ALA A 181 -29.46 -1.71 -23.22
C ALA A 181 -29.30 -2.94 -22.30
N ALA A 182 -30.26 -3.86 -22.32
CA ALA A 182 -30.18 -5.09 -21.55
C ALA A 182 -29.11 -6.06 -22.07
N ARG A 183 -28.85 -6.06 -23.37
CA ARG A 183 -27.76 -6.81 -24.00
C ARG A 183 -26.40 -6.17 -23.68
N ASN A 184 -26.29 -4.84 -23.73
CA ASN A 184 -25.05 -4.12 -23.42
C ASN A 184 -25.29 -2.82 -22.60
N PRO A 185 -25.35 -2.93 -21.25
CA PRO A 185 -25.59 -1.77 -20.39
C PRO A 185 -24.42 -0.80 -20.34
N LEU A 186 -23.19 -1.26 -20.65
CA LEU A 186 -22.00 -0.41 -20.71
C LEU A 186 -22.08 0.55 -21.91
N GLN A 187 -22.52 0.05 -23.06
CA GLN A 187 -22.77 0.88 -24.25
C GLN A 187 -23.96 1.81 -24.02
N ALA A 188 -25.06 1.34 -23.43
CA ALA A 188 -26.22 2.18 -23.11
C ALA A 188 -25.83 3.42 -22.29
N ARG A 189 -24.97 3.23 -21.28
CA ARG A 189 -24.41 4.32 -20.48
C ARG A 189 -23.76 5.40 -21.35
N CYS A 190 -22.85 4.99 -22.22
CA CYS A 190 -22.04 5.89 -23.03
C CYS A 190 -22.88 6.59 -24.11
N VAL A 191 -23.79 5.84 -24.74
CA VAL A 191 -24.72 6.36 -25.75
C VAL A 191 -25.60 7.46 -25.18
N GLN A 192 -26.25 7.22 -24.04
CA GLN A 192 -27.14 8.23 -23.47
C GLN A 192 -26.36 9.47 -23.01
N LEU A 193 -25.16 9.33 -22.43
CA LEU A 193 -24.32 10.47 -22.08
C LEU A 193 -23.92 11.29 -23.31
N ALA A 194 -23.60 10.64 -24.44
CA ALA A 194 -23.33 11.32 -25.70
C ALA A 194 -24.55 12.09 -26.23
N ARG A 195 -25.74 11.47 -26.14
CA ARG A 195 -27.03 12.13 -26.44
C ARG A 195 -27.35 13.28 -25.50
N MET A 196 -26.79 13.28 -24.29
CA MET A 196 -26.88 14.38 -23.34
C MET A 196 -25.88 15.52 -23.61
N GLY A 197 -25.12 15.45 -24.72
CA GLY A 197 -24.16 16.48 -25.11
C GLY A 197 -22.78 16.32 -24.48
N CYS A 198 -22.50 15.22 -23.79
CA CYS A 198 -21.19 14.92 -23.22
C CYS A 198 -20.30 14.15 -24.22
N VAL A 199 -18.99 14.36 -24.19
CA VAL A 199 -18.04 13.47 -24.87
C VAL A 199 -17.60 12.40 -23.88
N VAL A 200 -17.69 11.13 -24.27
CA VAL A 200 -17.48 9.99 -23.36
C VAL A 200 -16.35 9.12 -23.85
N PHE A 201 -15.38 8.84 -22.98
CA PHE A 201 -14.33 7.88 -23.26
C PHE A 201 -14.48 6.64 -22.38
N HIS A 202 -14.85 5.52 -23.00
CA HIS A 202 -14.94 4.19 -22.39
C HIS A 202 -13.71 3.39 -22.81
N TYR A 203 -12.85 3.06 -21.86
CA TYR A 203 -11.55 2.46 -22.12
C TYR A 203 -11.39 1.12 -21.40
N ASP A 204 -10.53 0.29 -21.98
CA ASP A 204 -10.34 -1.09 -21.57
C ASP A 204 -9.49 -1.17 -20.30
N MET A 205 -9.93 -2.03 -19.38
CA MET A 205 -9.09 -2.52 -18.30
C MET A 205 -8.00 -3.45 -18.83
N ILE A 206 -6.91 -3.59 -18.07
CA ILE A 206 -5.79 -4.47 -18.41
C ILE A 206 -6.30 -5.88 -18.64
N GLY A 207 -5.90 -6.50 -19.76
CA GLY A 207 -6.23 -7.89 -20.06
C GLY A 207 -7.72 -8.14 -20.35
N ASP A 208 -8.45 -7.11 -20.79
CA ASP A 208 -9.84 -7.24 -21.26
C ASP A 208 -10.01 -6.55 -22.62
N SER A 209 -11.00 -7.00 -23.39
CA SER A 209 -11.38 -6.42 -24.69
C SER A 209 -10.17 -6.33 -25.66
N ASP A 210 -9.69 -5.13 -26.03
CA ASP A 210 -8.52 -4.98 -26.90
C ASP A 210 -7.20 -4.71 -26.13
N SER A 211 -7.24 -4.63 -24.80
CA SER A 211 -6.04 -4.52 -23.94
C SER A 211 -5.36 -5.89 -23.79
N ILE A 212 -4.82 -6.40 -24.90
CA ILE A 212 -4.35 -7.79 -25.03
C ILE A 212 -2.88 -8.01 -24.67
N GLN A 213 -2.13 -6.94 -24.38
CA GLN A 213 -0.70 -7.06 -24.07
C GLN A 213 -0.44 -7.79 -22.76
N PHE A 214 -1.44 -7.83 -21.89
CA PHE A 214 -1.54 -8.75 -20.76
C PHE A 214 -2.62 -9.78 -21.09
N ALA A 215 -2.33 -11.08 -20.93
CA ALA A 215 -3.32 -12.10 -21.28
C ALA A 215 -4.54 -12.08 -20.33
N GLU A 216 -4.35 -11.67 -19.08
CA GLU A 216 -5.42 -11.46 -18.10
C GLU A 216 -4.89 -10.58 -16.95
N HIS A 217 -5.79 -9.90 -16.23
CA HIS A 217 -5.44 -9.10 -15.05
C HIS A 217 -5.33 -9.94 -13.75
N ARG A 218 -5.74 -11.22 -13.76
CA ARG A 218 -5.74 -12.12 -12.59
C ARG A 218 -4.62 -13.16 -12.64
N ARG A 219 -3.37 -12.70 -12.75
CA ARG A 219 -2.21 -13.59 -12.61
C ARG A 219 -1.74 -13.67 -11.16
N GLY A 220 -1.33 -14.87 -10.74
CA GLY A 220 -0.60 -15.06 -9.49
C GLY A 220 0.92 -15.08 -9.66
N PRO A 221 1.64 -15.46 -8.60
CA PRO A 221 3.09 -15.54 -8.61
C PRO A 221 3.61 -16.51 -9.68
N ARG A 222 4.64 -16.11 -10.42
CA ARG A 222 5.29 -16.92 -11.47
C ARG A 222 6.78 -17.02 -11.18
N GLY A 223 7.27 -18.23 -10.90
CA GLY A 223 8.67 -18.44 -10.50
C GLY A 223 9.70 -17.92 -11.50
N HIS A 224 9.46 -18.06 -12.81
CA HIS A 224 10.36 -17.55 -13.85
C HIS A 224 10.35 -16.02 -13.96
N MET A 225 9.35 -15.34 -13.39
CA MET A 225 9.23 -13.87 -13.32
C MET A 225 9.78 -13.29 -12.01
N ILE A 226 10.48 -14.08 -11.19
CA ILE A 226 11.13 -13.64 -9.96
C ILE A 226 12.64 -13.54 -10.24
N SER A 227 13.17 -12.32 -10.20
CA SER A 227 14.60 -12.05 -10.33
C SER A 227 14.92 -10.68 -9.73
N PRO A 228 16.09 -10.49 -9.09
CA PRO A 228 16.55 -9.17 -8.68
C PRO A 228 17.10 -8.33 -9.85
N GLU A 229 17.33 -8.93 -11.03
CA GLU A 229 17.95 -8.25 -12.17
C GLU A 229 16.96 -7.37 -12.95
N LEU A 230 17.37 -6.14 -13.28
CA LEU A 230 16.57 -5.20 -14.09
C LEU A 230 16.13 -5.82 -15.41
N GLY A 231 14.83 -5.72 -15.72
CA GLY A 231 14.22 -6.31 -16.91
C GLY A 231 13.95 -7.81 -16.81
N LYS A 232 14.16 -8.43 -15.62
CA LYS A 232 13.92 -9.86 -15.43
C LYS A 232 12.80 -10.22 -14.44
N TRP A 233 12.02 -9.25 -13.95
CA TRP A 233 10.85 -9.51 -13.13
C TRP A 233 9.52 -9.08 -13.78
N GLY A 234 8.42 -9.68 -13.33
CA GLY A 234 7.06 -9.30 -13.69
C GLY A 234 6.25 -8.83 -12.47
N PHE A 235 4.99 -8.47 -12.67
CA PHE A 235 4.05 -8.26 -11.58
C PHE A 235 3.88 -9.52 -10.73
N VAL A 236 3.51 -9.31 -9.46
CA VAL A 236 3.37 -10.36 -8.45
C VAL A 236 4.70 -11.09 -8.21
N SER A 237 5.77 -10.29 -8.09
CA SER A 237 7.11 -10.70 -7.69
C SER A 237 7.67 -9.77 -6.59
N PRO A 238 8.65 -10.23 -5.80
CA PRO A 238 9.33 -9.43 -4.77
C PRO A 238 9.81 -8.05 -5.24
N GLN A 239 10.45 -8.00 -6.41
CA GLN A 239 10.92 -6.73 -6.99
C GLN A 239 9.77 -5.81 -7.39
N SER A 240 8.70 -6.35 -7.99
CA SER A 240 7.53 -5.54 -8.32
C SER A 240 6.86 -4.97 -7.07
N THR A 241 6.73 -5.75 -6.00
CA THR A 241 6.15 -5.31 -4.72
C THR A 241 7.02 -4.26 -4.02
N ALA A 242 8.33 -4.49 -3.95
CA ALA A 242 9.30 -3.56 -3.36
C ALA A 242 9.35 -2.22 -4.10
N ARG A 243 8.87 -2.20 -5.36
CA ARG A 243 8.75 -1.02 -6.23
C ARG A 243 7.31 -0.56 -6.46
N LEU A 244 6.33 -1.14 -5.77
CA LEU A 244 4.90 -0.83 -5.92
C LEU A 244 4.40 -0.87 -7.38
N GLN A 245 4.98 -1.74 -8.20
CA GLN A 245 4.57 -2.02 -9.57
C GLN A 245 3.49 -3.11 -9.55
N THR A 246 2.23 -2.72 -9.68
CA THR A 246 1.09 -3.65 -9.58
C THR A 246 0.10 -3.46 -10.72
N ASN A 247 -0.75 -4.48 -10.96
CA ASN A 247 -1.88 -4.37 -11.90
C ASN A 247 -2.78 -3.19 -11.54
N PHE A 248 -3.06 -2.98 -10.25
CA PHE A 248 -3.81 -1.82 -9.75
C PHE A 248 -3.11 -0.50 -10.10
N GLY A 249 -1.79 -0.43 -9.91
CA GLY A 249 -0.99 0.76 -10.25
C GLY A 249 -1.07 1.10 -11.74
N LEU A 250 -0.85 0.11 -12.62
CA LEU A 250 -0.95 0.32 -14.06
C LEU A 250 -2.37 0.70 -14.49
N GLN A 251 -3.39 0.10 -13.87
CA GLN A 251 -4.79 0.43 -14.17
C GLN A 251 -5.15 1.87 -13.76
N THR A 252 -4.64 2.31 -12.61
CA THR A 252 -4.81 3.68 -12.12
C THR A 252 -4.04 4.67 -13.00
N TRP A 253 -2.81 4.33 -13.41
CA TRP A 253 -2.05 5.11 -14.39
C TRP A 253 -2.79 5.23 -15.72
N ASN A 254 -3.31 4.13 -16.26
CA ASN A 254 -4.11 4.14 -17.48
C ASN A 254 -5.32 5.07 -17.34
N SER A 255 -5.95 5.14 -16.17
CA SER A 255 -7.04 6.09 -15.90
C SER A 255 -6.58 7.55 -15.90
N VAL A 256 -5.40 7.86 -15.32
CA VAL A 256 -4.78 9.19 -15.41
C VAL A 256 -4.46 9.56 -16.86
N ARG A 257 -3.91 8.62 -17.64
CA ARG A 257 -3.56 8.84 -19.05
C ARG A 257 -4.79 8.93 -19.96
N ALA A 258 -5.85 8.20 -19.66
CA ALA A 258 -7.15 8.34 -20.31
C ALA A 258 -7.80 9.70 -20.03
N LEU A 259 -7.63 10.23 -18.81
CA LEU A 259 -8.03 11.60 -18.50
C LEU A 259 -7.19 12.64 -19.26
N ASP A 260 -5.87 12.42 -19.39
CA ASP A 260 -5.01 13.27 -20.21
C ASP A 260 -5.42 13.25 -21.69
N PHE A 261 -5.77 12.08 -22.23
CA PHE A 261 -6.32 11.96 -23.58
C PHE A 261 -7.63 12.74 -23.73
N LEU A 262 -8.60 12.51 -22.83
CA LEU A 262 -9.90 13.16 -22.88
C LEU A 262 -9.76 14.69 -22.83
N LEU A 263 -8.99 15.21 -21.86
CA LEU A 263 -8.76 16.65 -21.70
C LEU A 263 -7.91 17.28 -22.82
N GLY A 264 -7.19 16.46 -23.59
CA GLY A 264 -6.47 16.90 -24.78
C GLY A 264 -7.35 17.17 -25.99
N LEU A 265 -8.61 16.70 -25.99
CA LEU A 265 -9.58 16.97 -27.04
C LEU A 265 -10.08 18.42 -26.93
N GLU A 266 -9.98 19.17 -28.03
CA GLU A 266 -10.29 20.61 -28.03
C GLU A 266 -11.73 20.89 -27.60
N GLU A 267 -12.70 20.03 -27.86
CA GLU A 267 -14.10 20.26 -27.53
C GLU A 267 -14.44 20.12 -26.04
N ILE A 268 -13.52 19.64 -25.20
CA ILE A 268 -13.78 19.36 -23.78
C ILE A 268 -13.67 20.62 -22.93
N ASP A 269 -14.61 20.76 -21.99
CA ASP A 269 -14.60 21.72 -20.92
C ASP A 269 -13.89 21.12 -19.69
N PRO A 270 -12.66 21.56 -19.35
CA PRO A 270 -11.93 21.01 -18.22
C PRO A 270 -12.61 21.29 -16.86
N ALA A 271 -13.58 22.20 -16.80
CA ALA A 271 -14.35 22.46 -15.58
C ALA A 271 -15.56 21.54 -15.41
N ARG A 272 -15.83 20.64 -16.37
CA ARG A 272 -16.98 19.71 -16.35
C ARG A 272 -16.57 18.32 -16.81
N VAL A 273 -15.83 17.63 -15.95
CA VAL A 273 -15.34 16.26 -16.15
C VAL A 273 -15.90 15.34 -15.08
N LEU A 274 -16.57 14.26 -15.51
CA LEU A 274 -17.07 13.19 -14.64
C LEU A 274 -16.21 11.95 -14.80
N ALA A 275 -15.93 11.22 -13.71
CA ALA A 275 -15.56 9.81 -13.77
C ALA A 275 -16.73 8.94 -13.27
N THR A 276 -17.08 7.88 -14.00
CA THR A 276 -18.11 6.92 -13.56
C THR A 276 -17.88 5.50 -14.07
N GLY A 277 -18.08 4.52 -13.19
CA GLY A 277 -17.89 3.11 -13.48
C GLY A 277 -18.54 2.26 -12.40
N ALA A 278 -18.78 0.98 -12.68
CA ALA A 278 -19.36 0.05 -11.71
C ALA A 278 -18.38 -1.04 -11.32
N SER A 279 -18.52 -1.59 -10.10
CA SER A 279 -17.65 -2.68 -9.61
C SER A 279 -16.18 -2.26 -9.61
N GLY A 280 -15.27 -3.03 -10.23
CA GLY A 280 -13.88 -2.62 -10.48
C GLY A 280 -13.73 -1.27 -11.20
N GLY A 281 -14.67 -0.88 -12.05
CA GLY A 281 -14.72 0.46 -12.65
C GLY A 281 -15.13 1.53 -11.64
N GLY A 282 -15.96 1.17 -10.66
CA GLY A 282 -16.25 2.00 -9.48
C GLY A 282 -15.00 2.19 -8.61
N THR A 283 -14.19 1.13 -8.44
CA THR A 283 -12.88 1.23 -7.79
C THR A 283 -11.99 2.23 -8.52
N GLN A 284 -11.82 2.11 -9.84
CA GLN A 284 -11.00 3.07 -10.60
C GLN A 284 -11.57 4.49 -10.59
N THR A 285 -12.91 4.63 -10.57
CA THR A 285 -13.58 5.93 -10.45
C THR A 285 -13.21 6.65 -9.16
N GLN A 286 -13.31 5.98 -8.00
CA GLN A 286 -12.92 6.61 -6.73
C GLN A 286 -11.40 6.88 -6.65
N MET A 287 -10.55 6.00 -7.21
CA MET A 287 -9.10 6.21 -7.19
C MET A 287 -8.69 7.44 -8.00
N VAL A 288 -9.10 7.53 -9.28
CA VAL A 288 -8.73 8.67 -10.13
C VAL A 288 -9.31 9.98 -9.60
N SER A 289 -10.52 9.92 -9.00
CA SER A 289 -11.13 11.10 -8.38
C SER A 289 -10.35 11.58 -7.15
N ALA A 290 -9.82 10.67 -6.34
CA ALA A 290 -9.03 11.02 -5.15
C ALA A 290 -7.68 11.66 -5.49
N ILE A 291 -7.04 11.24 -6.58
CA ILE A 291 -5.67 11.65 -6.93
C ILE A 291 -5.57 12.75 -7.98
N ASP A 292 -6.64 13.03 -8.73
CA ASP A 292 -6.63 13.99 -9.82
C ASP A 292 -7.81 14.98 -9.72
N ASP A 293 -7.49 16.22 -9.37
CA ASP A 293 -8.49 17.28 -9.16
C ASP A 293 -9.14 17.75 -10.46
N ARG A 294 -8.63 17.33 -11.63
CA ARG A 294 -9.26 17.60 -12.94
C ARG A 294 -10.54 16.78 -13.12
N VAL A 295 -10.75 15.73 -12.34
CA VAL A 295 -12.05 15.06 -12.25
C VAL A 295 -12.98 15.94 -11.41
N THR A 296 -13.84 16.73 -12.03
CA THR A 296 -14.67 17.71 -11.31
C THR A 296 -15.91 17.13 -10.62
N ALA A 297 -16.29 15.89 -10.95
CA ALA A 297 -17.38 15.15 -10.32
C ALA A 297 -17.09 13.63 -10.38
N SER A 298 -17.57 12.87 -9.39
CA SER A 298 -17.35 11.43 -9.29
C SER A 298 -18.67 10.67 -9.09
N PHE A 299 -18.84 9.55 -9.80
CA PHE A 299 -20.00 8.67 -9.63
C PHE A 299 -19.60 7.18 -9.65
N PRO A 300 -18.97 6.64 -8.59
CA PRO A 300 -18.69 5.21 -8.47
C PRO A 300 -19.99 4.44 -8.15
N CYS A 301 -20.30 3.46 -8.99
CA CYS A 301 -21.52 2.65 -8.90
C CYS A 301 -21.22 1.28 -8.26
N VAL A 302 -22.05 0.84 -7.30
CA VAL A 302 -22.01 -0.50 -6.67
C VAL A 302 -20.59 -0.96 -6.25
N MET A 303 -19.80 -0.05 -5.68
CA MET A 303 -18.44 -0.38 -5.21
C MET A 303 -18.13 0.17 -3.83
N PRO A 304 -18.26 1.48 -3.54
CA PRO A 304 -17.81 1.97 -2.26
C PRO A 304 -18.71 1.44 -1.15
N SER A 305 -18.10 0.73 -0.20
CA SER A 305 -18.76 0.07 0.91
C SER A 305 -17.83 0.03 2.13
N THR A 306 -18.41 -0.17 3.31
CA THR A 306 -17.66 -0.50 4.52
C THR A 306 -17.39 -2.01 4.66
N ALA A 307 -17.80 -2.83 3.69
CA ALA A 307 -17.64 -4.27 3.69
C ALA A 307 -16.57 -4.67 2.66
N MET A 308 -16.90 -5.50 1.66
CA MET A 308 -15.93 -5.97 0.66
C MET A 308 -15.25 -4.82 -0.08
N GLN A 309 -13.92 -4.82 -0.09
CA GLN A 309 -13.10 -3.69 -0.53
C GLN A 309 -12.66 -3.73 -2.01
N GLY A 310 -12.93 -4.80 -2.73
CA GLY A 310 -12.51 -5.04 -4.13
C GLY A 310 -11.90 -6.42 -4.22
N GLY A 311 -12.36 -7.25 -5.16
CA GLY A 311 -12.06 -8.68 -5.15
C GLY A 311 -10.82 -9.06 -5.94
N CYS A 312 -10.36 -8.17 -6.81
CA CYS A 312 -9.28 -8.45 -7.74
C CYS A 312 -7.98 -7.74 -7.38
N THR A 313 -6.84 -8.29 -7.85
CA THR A 313 -5.52 -7.65 -7.74
C THR A 313 -5.40 -6.35 -8.56
N CYS A 314 -6.31 -6.06 -9.50
CA CYS A 314 -6.39 -4.74 -10.16
C CYS A 314 -7.22 -3.71 -9.37
N GLU A 315 -7.81 -4.11 -8.23
CA GLU A 315 -8.59 -3.27 -7.31
C GLU A 315 -7.90 -3.11 -5.94
N ASN A 316 -6.76 -3.79 -5.76
CA ASN A 316 -6.00 -3.86 -4.53
C ASN A 316 -4.52 -3.61 -4.82
N SER A 317 -3.85 -2.91 -3.92
CA SER A 317 -2.40 -2.78 -3.93
C SER A 317 -1.87 -2.76 -2.50
N HIS A 318 -0.56 -2.89 -2.37
CA HIS A 318 0.11 -2.79 -1.08
C HIS A 318 -0.10 -1.38 -0.49
N LEU A 319 -0.21 -1.28 0.83
CA LEU A 319 -0.40 -0.05 1.61
C LEU A 319 -1.72 0.71 1.39
N LEU A 320 -2.58 0.27 0.47
CA LEU A 320 -3.74 1.04 -0.03
C LEU A 320 -4.82 1.30 1.04
N ARG A 321 -5.12 0.32 1.88
CA ARG A 321 -6.23 0.33 2.85
C ARG A 321 -5.76 0.17 4.29
N ILE A 322 -4.48 0.43 4.54
CA ILE A 322 -3.98 0.56 5.90
C ILE A 322 -4.54 1.86 6.48
N GLY A 323 -5.53 1.69 7.34
CA GLY A 323 -6.23 2.78 8.00
C GLY A 323 -7.11 3.65 7.11
N GLN A 324 -7.65 3.08 6.03
CA GLN A 324 -8.70 3.70 5.21
C GLN A 324 -9.46 2.63 4.43
N GLY A 325 -10.75 2.85 4.18
CA GLY A 325 -11.57 1.99 3.32
C GLY A 325 -12.03 2.70 2.03
N ASN A 326 -12.85 2.02 1.25
CA ASN A 326 -13.46 2.58 0.04
C ASN A 326 -14.31 3.82 0.34
N ILE A 327 -14.96 3.91 1.50
CA ILE A 327 -15.71 5.11 1.90
C ILE A 327 -14.77 6.31 2.11
N ASP A 328 -13.63 6.14 2.79
CA ASP A 328 -12.61 7.21 2.91
C ASP A 328 -12.11 7.66 1.53
N ILE A 329 -11.80 6.71 0.64
CA ILE A 329 -11.25 7.01 -0.69
C ILE A 329 -12.29 7.75 -1.55
N ALA A 330 -13.54 7.31 -1.56
CA ALA A 330 -14.62 8.04 -2.26
C ALA A 330 -14.83 9.43 -1.65
N ALA A 331 -14.76 9.55 -0.32
CA ALA A 331 -14.90 10.81 0.41
C ALA A 331 -13.87 11.87 -0.03
N ALA A 332 -12.66 11.46 -0.44
CA ALA A 332 -11.61 12.36 -0.95
C ALA A 332 -12.02 13.15 -2.22
N THR A 333 -13.21 12.87 -2.78
CA THR A 333 -13.85 13.73 -3.79
C THR A 333 -14.30 15.07 -3.21
N ALA A 334 -14.70 15.12 -1.93
CA ALA A 334 -15.24 16.30 -1.27
C ALA A 334 -14.28 17.52 -1.40
N PRO A 335 -14.79 18.74 -1.62
CA PRO A 335 -16.20 19.13 -1.69
C PRO A 335 -16.82 18.99 -3.10
N ARG A 336 -16.12 18.37 -4.07
CA ARG A 336 -16.64 18.18 -5.44
C ARG A 336 -17.85 17.25 -5.41
N PRO A 337 -18.77 17.34 -6.40
CA PRO A 337 -19.91 16.43 -6.50
C PRO A 337 -19.52 14.95 -6.47
N LEU A 338 -20.12 14.19 -5.55
CA LEU A 338 -20.02 12.74 -5.42
C LEU A 338 -21.42 12.13 -5.41
N GLY A 339 -21.70 11.29 -6.41
CA GLY A 339 -22.88 10.44 -6.44
C GLY A 339 -22.51 8.97 -6.26
N MET A 340 -23.37 8.17 -5.63
CA MET A 340 -23.11 6.73 -5.42
C MET A 340 -24.37 5.90 -5.57
N THR A 341 -24.21 4.61 -5.85
CA THR A 341 -25.31 3.64 -5.84
C THR A 341 -24.96 2.40 -5.04
N ALA A 342 -25.98 1.79 -4.45
CA ALA A 342 -25.93 0.49 -3.81
C ALA A 342 -26.90 -0.50 -4.47
N ALA A 343 -26.60 -1.79 -4.32
CA ALA A 343 -27.36 -2.92 -4.83
C ALA A 343 -27.39 -4.06 -3.79
N ASP A 344 -28.09 -5.15 -4.11
CA ASP A 344 -28.05 -6.42 -3.35
C ASP A 344 -26.71 -7.14 -3.61
N ASP A 345 -25.66 -6.55 -3.06
CA ASP A 345 -24.27 -7.00 -3.06
C ASP A 345 -23.55 -6.44 -1.82
N TRP A 346 -22.21 -6.36 -1.83
CA TRP A 346 -21.43 -5.82 -0.71
C TRP A 346 -21.73 -4.37 -0.34
N THR A 347 -22.42 -3.62 -1.20
CA THR A 347 -22.88 -2.24 -0.92
C THR A 347 -24.23 -2.16 -0.22
N ILE A 348 -24.89 -3.31 0.05
CA ILE A 348 -26.26 -3.35 0.61
C ILE A 348 -26.42 -2.56 1.93
N GLU A 349 -25.37 -2.49 2.74
CA GLU A 349 -25.40 -1.77 4.03
C GLU A 349 -25.08 -0.27 3.92
N LEU A 350 -24.79 0.26 2.72
CA LEU A 350 -24.30 1.63 2.52
C LEU A 350 -25.22 2.70 3.17
N GLU A 351 -26.54 2.51 3.10
CA GLU A 351 -27.52 3.42 3.70
C GLU A 351 -27.28 3.62 5.20
N THR A 352 -26.87 2.55 5.88
CA THR A 352 -26.65 2.54 7.34
C THR A 352 -25.18 2.70 7.73
N LYS A 353 -24.24 2.31 6.86
CA LYS A 353 -22.79 2.33 7.09
C LYS A 353 -22.10 3.03 5.93
N GLY A 354 -21.58 4.24 6.16
CA GLY A 354 -20.90 5.05 5.15
C GLY A 354 -21.73 6.24 4.66
N TYR A 355 -23.00 6.06 4.24
CA TYR A 355 -23.82 7.19 3.80
C TYR A 355 -24.01 8.29 4.88
N PRO A 356 -24.34 7.96 6.14
CA PRO A 356 -24.48 8.98 7.19
C PRO A 356 -23.18 9.74 7.45
N ASP A 357 -22.04 9.08 7.29
CA ASP A 357 -20.72 9.68 7.49
C ASP A 357 -20.40 10.69 6.39
N LEU A 358 -20.70 10.35 5.13
CA LEU A 358 -20.51 11.26 4.00
C LEU A 358 -21.48 12.44 4.03
N VAL A 359 -22.73 12.27 4.48
CA VAL A 359 -23.64 13.41 4.72
C VAL A 359 -23.06 14.39 5.75
N LYS A 360 -22.53 13.88 6.87
CA LYS A 360 -21.89 14.70 7.90
C LYS A 360 -20.67 15.43 7.34
N LEU A 361 -19.81 14.72 6.61
CA LEU A 361 -18.63 15.30 5.99
C LEU A 361 -18.99 16.42 5.00
N TYR A 362 -19.88 16.16 4.04
CA TYR A 362 -20.26 17.17 3.04
C TYR A 362 -20.95 18.39 3.66
N THR A 363 -21.68 18.19 4.76
CA THR A 363 -22.22 19.30 5.55
C THR A 363 -21.11 20.10 6.22
N MET A 364 -20.15 19.42 6.86
CA MET A 364 -19.02 20.03 7.56
C MET A 364 -18.15 20.87 6.62
N VAL A 365 -17.90 20.42 5.39
CA VAL A 365 -17.10 21.15 4.39
C VAL A 365 -17.93 22.17 3.59
N GLY A 366 -19.19 22.42 3.97
CA GLY A 366 -20.04 23.46 3.37
C GLY A 366 -20.61 23.13 1.99
N ALA A 367 -20.64 21.84 1.60
CA ALA A 367 -21.13 21.38 0.30
C ALA A 367 -22.26 20.32 0.39
N PRO A 368 -23.29 20.48 1.24
CA PRO A 368 -24.28 19.42 1.50
C PRO A 368 -25.10 18.99 0.26
N LYS A 369 -25.18 19.82 -0.77
CA LYS A 369 -25.89 19.52 -2.03
C LYS A 369 -25.02 18.79 -3.07
N ASN A 370 -23.74 18.57 -2.77
CA ASN A 370 -22.80 17.91 -3.66
C ASN A 370 -22.67 16.41 -3.37
N TYR A 371 -23.41 15.86 -2.40
CA TYR A 371 -23.41 14.43 -2.13
C TYR A 371 -24.81 13.83 -2.27
N GLU A 372 -24.91 12.73 -3.01
CA GLU A 372 -26.10 11.88 -3.03
C GLU A 372 -25.72 10.40 -3.14
N ALA A 373 -26.56 9.53 -2.57
CA ALA A 373 -26.46 8.09 -2.75
C ALA A 373 -27.84 7.50 -3.02
N HIS A 374 -27.88 6.42 -3.80
CA HIS A 374 -29.12 5.76 -4.19
C HIS A 374 -29.08 4.26 -3.85
N PHE A 375 -30.09 3.78 -3.14
CA PHE A 375 -30.11 2.44 -2.56
C PHE A 375 -31.01 1.50 -3.36
N ASN A 376 -30.54 1.05 -4.52
CA ASN A 376 -31.30 0.20 -5.44
C ASN A 376 -31.18 -1.30 -5.04
N ILE A 377 -31.31 -1.61 -3.75
CA ILE A 377 -30.98 -2.90 -3.11
C ILE A 377 -31.94 -4.06 -3.45
N HIS A 378 -32.90 -3.85 -4.34
CA HIS A 378 -33.75 -4.92 -4.89
C HIS A 378 -33.19 -5.49 -6.20
N PHE A 379 -32.19 -4.83 -6.79
CA PHE A 379 -31.42 -5.36 -7.91
C PHE A 379 -30.10 -5.96 -7.44
N LYS A 380 -29.70 -7.08 -8.04
CA LYS A 380 -28.35 -7.67 -7.87
C LYS A 380 -27.27 -6.75 -8.46
N HIS A 381 -25.99 -7.03 -8.20
CA HIS A 381 -24.84 -6.27 -8.68
C HIS A 381 -24.95 -5.80 -10.16
N ASN A 382 -24.97 -4.49 -10.42
CA ASN A 382 -25.32 -3.93 -11.73
C ASN A 382 -24.80 -2.50 -12.00
N TYR A 383 -24.99 -2.03 -13.23
CA TYR A 383 -25.14 -0.60 -13.56
C TYR A 383 -26.33 -0.42 -14.51
N ASN A 384 -27.51 -0.77 -14.03
CA ASN A 384 -28.74 -0.91 -14.79
C ASN A 384 -29.41 0.44 -15.10
N HIS A 385 -30.52 0.42 -15.85
CA HIS A 385 -31.26 1.62 -16.26
C HIS A 385 -31.64 2.53 -15.08
N VAL A 386 -32.03 1.96 -13.94
CA VAL A 386 -32.43 2.72 -12.74
C VAL A 386 -31.23 3.49 -12.18
N SER A 387 -30.11 2.81 -11.97
CA SER A 387 -28.86 3.40 -11.51
C SER A 387 -28.30 4.44 -12.50
N ARG A 388 -28.37 4.14 -13.81
CA ARG A 388 -27.92 5.06 -14.87
C ARG A 388 -28.78 6.32 -14.93
N THR A 389 -30.10 6.19 -14.78
CA THR A 389 -31.03 7.34 -14.74
C THR A 389 -30.72 8.30 -13.59
N GLN A 390 -30.35 7.77 -12.41
CA GLN A 390 -29.89 8.58 -11.29
C GLN A 390 -28.58 9.32 -11.61
N MET A 391 -27.60 8.62 -12.20
CA MET A 391 -26.36 9.25 -12.66
C MET A 391 -26.61 10.31 -13.76
N TYR A 392 -27.52 10.10 -14.71
CA TYR A 392 -27.85 11.11 -15.70
C TYR A 392 -28.46 12.36 -15.07
N GLN A 393 -29.30 12.21 -14.05
CA GLN A 393 -29.84 13.36 -13.32
C GLN A 393 -28.74 14.11 -12.56
N PHE A 394 -27.82 13.38 -11.93
CA PHE A 394 -26.62 13.95 -11.31
C PHE A 394 -25.83 14.79 -12.31
N VAL A 395 -25.51 14.24 -13.48
CA VAL A 395 -24.76 14.94 -14.54
C VAL A 395 -25.54 16.14 -15.07
N ASN A 396 -26.83 15.98 -15.37
CA ASN A 396 -27.68 17.06 -15.87
C ASN A 396 -27.67 18.27 -14.92
N ARG A 397 -27.74 18.01 -13.62
CA ARG A 397 -27.72 19.04 -12.56
C ARG A 397 -26.34 19.67 -12.40
N HIS A 398 -25.29 18.87 -12.17
CA HIS A 398 -23.96 19.40 -11.83
C HIS A 398 -23.24 20.01 -13.03
N PHE A 399 -23.51 19.55 -14.25
CA PHE A 399 -22.94 20.14 -15.48
C PHE A 399 -23.88 21.12 -16.18
N ALA A 400 -25.05 21.36 -15.61
CA ALA A 400 -26.07 22.28 -16.09
C ALA A 400 -26.38 22.07 -17.58
N LEU A 401 -26.73 20.83 -17.95
CA LEU A 401 -27.00 20.47 -19.35
C LEU A 401 -28.32 21.06 -19.87
N GLY A 402 -29.23 21.44 -18.98
CA GLY A 402 -30.50 22.08 -19.32
C GLY A 402 -31.59 21.11 -19.79
N LEU A 403 -31.41 19.81 -19.59
CA LEU A 403 -32.39 18.81 -19.99
C LEU A 403 -33.56 18.74 -19.00
N LYS A 404 -34.75 18.44 -19.51
CA LYS A 404 -35.92 18.19 -18.67
C LYS A 404 -35.72 16.91 -17.86
N SER A 405 -35.91 17.00 -16.55
CA SER A 405 -35.86 15.84 -15.64
C SER A 405 -37.23 15.13 -15.55
N PRO A 406 -37.26 13.79 -15.36
CA PRO A 406 -36.10 12.90 -15.38
C PRO A 406 -35.54 12.73 -16.80
N VAL A 407 -34.21 12.65 -16.91
CA VAL A 407 -33.55 12.32 -18.18
C VAL A 407 -33.67 10.81 -18.38
N LEU A 408 -34.47 10.40 -19.35
CA LEU A 408 -34.71 8.99 -19.65
C LEU A 408 -33.91 8.53 -20.87
N GLU A 409 -33.42 7.29 -20.82
CA GLU A 409 -32.79 6.64 -21.96
C GLU A 409 -33.76 6.47 -23.13
N ARG A 410 -33.19 6.52 -24.33
CA ARG A 410 -33.82 6.06 -25.57
C ARG A 410 -33.11 4.81 -26.07
N ASP A 411 -33.82 3.99 -26.83
CA ASP A 411 -33.25 2.82 -27.50
C ASP A 411 -32.12 3.22 -28.47
N PHE A 412 -31.26 2.26 -28.81
CA PHE A 412 -30.12 2.47 -29.71
C PHE A 412 -29.77 1.19 -30.48
N THR A 413 -29.14 1.37 -31.63
CA THR A 413 -28.54 0.24 -32.36
C THR A 413 -27.25 -0.15 -31.68
N ARG A 414 -27.21 -1.38 -31.16
CA ARG A 414 -26.02 -1.93 -30.50
C ARG A 414 -24.90 -2.15 -31.53
N LEU A 415 -23.71 -1.63 -31.23
CA LEU A 415 -22.51 -1.92 -32.01
C LEU A 415 -21.82 -3.18 -31.46
N GLU A 416 -21.31 -4.01 -32.36
CA GLU A 416 -20.67 -5.28 -32.01
C GLU A 416 -19.15 -5.16 -31.98
N LYS A 417 -18.46 -6.25 -31.64
CA LYS A 417 -16.99 -6.28 -31.60
C LYS A 417 -16.36 -5.82 -32.91
N ALA A 418 -16.90 -6.22 -34.05
CA ALA A 418 -16.37 -5.83 -35.37
C ALA A 418 -16.43 -4.32 -35.62
N ASP A 419 -17.41 -3.63 -35.01
CA ASP A 419 -17.56 -2.17 -35.11
C ASP A 419 -16.60 -1.43 -34.18
N LEU A 420 -16.34 -2.02 -33.01
CA LEU A 420 -15.65 -1.35 -31.91
C LEU A 420 -14.16 -1.70 -31.78
N THR A 421 -13.69 -2.84 -32.29
CA THR A 421 -12.30 -3.25 -32.10
C THR A 421 -11.33 -2.25 -32.73
N VAL A 422 -10.30 -1.86 -31.97
CA VAL A 422 -9.28 -0.89 -32.40
C VAL A 422 -8.28 -1.56 -33.35
N TRP A 423 -8.14 -2.88 -33.24
CA TRP A 423 -7.23 -3.68 -34.06
C TRP A 423 -7.89 -4.07 -35.38
N THR A 424 -7.27 -3.64 -36.47
CA THR A 424 -7.75 -3.84 -37.85
C THR A 424 -6.59 -4.22 -38.76
N GLU A 425 -6.85 -4.49 -40.02
CA GLU A 425 -5.78 -4.68 -41.02
C GLU A 425 -4.87 -3.43 -41.12
N ALA A 426 -5.44 -2.23 -41.05
CA ALA A 426 -4.68 -0.97 -41.07
C ALA A 426 -3.97 -0.65 -39.74
N HIS A 427 -4.45 -1.22 -38.64
CA HIS A 427 -3.92 -1.03 -37.29
C HIS A 427 -3.77 -2.40 -36.61
N PRO A 428 -2.75 -3.20 -36.98
CA PRO A 428 -2.63 -4.57 -36.50
C PRO A 428 -2.42 -4.62 -34.99
N ALA A 429 -2.95 -5.67 -34.36
CA ALA A 429 -2.79 -5.92 -32.93
C ALA A 429 -1.32 -6.15 -32.54
N PRO A 430 -0.90 -5.81 -31.31
CA PRO A 430 0.44 -6.15 -30.83
C PRO A 430 0.65 -7.67 -30.80
N THR A 431 1.85 -8.12 -31.17
CA THR A 431 2.21 -9.55 -31.24
C THR A 431 3.66 -9.80 -30.80
N GLY A 432 4.04 -11.07 -30.62
CA GLY A 432 5.42 -11.46 -30.28
C GLY A 432 5.85 -10.85 -28.94
N ASP A 433 6.95 -10.10 -28.95
CA ASP A 433 7.53 -9.48 -27.76
C ASP A 433 6.71 -8.30 -27.20
N GLN A 434 5.67 -7.84 -27.92
CA GLN A 434 4.76 -6.78 -27.49
C GLN A 434 3.63 -7.27 -26.57
N ILE A 435 3.56 -8.58 -26.30
CA ILE A 435 2.54 -9.18 -25.45
C ILE A 435 3.19 -10.14 -24.42
N GLY A 436 2.43 -10.48 -23.38
CA GLY A 436 2.82 -11.49 -22.41
C GLY A 436 4.02 -11.10 -21.54
N ASP A 437 4.80 -12.09 -21.14
CA ASP A 437 5.88 -11.92 -20.17
C ASP A 437 6.99 -10.98 -20.65
N THR A 438 7.29 -10.96 -21.97
CA THR A 438 8.30 -10.06 -22.55
C THR A 438 7.86 -8.60 -22.41
N HIS A 439 6.62 -8.29 -22.78
CA HIS A 439 6.04 -6.96 -22.62
C HIS A 439 6.00 -6.53 -21.16
N GLU A 440 5.54 -7.43 -20.28
CA GLU A 440 5.43 -7.15 -18.85
C GLU A 440 6.78 -6.82 -18.20
N ARG A 441 7.86 -7.53 -18.59
CA ARG A 441 9.23 -7.22 -18.15
C ARG A 441 9.71 -5.86 -18.66
N ALA A 442 9.45 -5.56 -19.94
CA ALA A 442 9.84 -4.28 -20.54
C ALA A 442 9.13 -3.10 -19.87
N LEU A 443 7.84 -3.24 -19.58
CA LEU A 443 7.05 -2.25 -18.84
C LEU A 443 7.60 -2.03 -17.43
N ASN A 444 7.85 -3.10 -16.68
CA ASN A 444 8.41 -3.01 -15.33
C ASN A 444 9.81 -2.40 -15.31
N GLN A 445 10.64 -2.73 -16.31
CA GLN A 445 11.95 -2.13 -16.50
C GLN A 445 11.87 -0.62 -16.74
N TRP A 446 11.00 -0.20 -17.67
CA TRP A 446 10.80 1.22 -17.96
C TRP A 446 10.36 1.97 -16.71
N TRP A 447 9.36 1.44 -15.99
CA TRP A 447 8.82 2.07 -14.79
C TRP A 447 9.86 2.14 -13.66
N ALA A 448 10.67 1.10 -13.48
CA ALA A 448 11.76 1.13 -12.49
C ALA A 448 12.82 2.17 -12.87
N THR A 449 13.25 2.19 -14.14
CA THR A 449 14.24 3.14 -14.65
C THR A 449 13.77 4.59 -14.46
N ASP A 450 12.51 4.88 -14.81
CA ASP A 450 11.92 6.21 -14.62
C ASP A 450 11.86 6.61 -13.14
N SER A 451 11.38 5.70 -12.28
CA SER A 451 11.32 5.95 -10.84
C SER A 451 12.69 6.18 -10.23
N ASP A 452 13.68 5.35 -10.56
CA ASP A 452 15.03 5.44 -10.01
C ASP A 452 15.70 6.75 -10.45
N ALA A 453 15.48 7.17 -11.70
CA ALA A 453 15.97 8.46 -12.20
C ALA A 453 15.35 9.67 -11.45
N GLN A 454 14.10 9.56 -11.02
CA GLN A 454 13.42 10.60 -10.24
C GLN A 454 13.87 10.62 -8.76
N VAL A 455 14.21 9.45 -8.18
CA VAL A 455 14.58 9.30 -6.77
C VAL A 455 16.08 9.53 -6.52
N ALA A 456 16.96 9.13 -7.44
CA ALA A 456 18.41 9.31 -7.33
C ALA A 456 18.86 10.74 -6.90
N PRO A 457 18.38 11.84 -7.50
CA PRO A 457 18.77 13.19 -7.06
C PRO A 457 18.26 13.56 -5.66
N LEU A 458 17.23 12.88 -5.16
CA LEU A 458 16.68 13.10 -3.81
C LEU A 458 17.45 12.34 -2.73
N LEU A 459 18.19 11.28 -3.09
CA LEU A 459 19.06 10.55 -2.18
C LEU A 459 20.36 11.32 -1.88
N ALA A 460 20.84 12.12 -2.83
CA ALA A 460 22.03 12.94 -2.68
C ALA A 460 21.70 14.43 -2.96
N PRO A 461 20.87 15.07 -2.11
CA PRO A 461 20.46 16.46 -2.33
C PRO A 461 21.70 17.38 -2.30
N LYS A 462 21.81 18.26 -3.30
CA LYS A 462 22.99 19.14 -3.50
C LYS A 462 22.84 20.55 -2.91
N ASP A 463 21.61 20.91 -2.53
CA ASP A 463 21.27 22.20 -1.94
C ASP A 463 20.04 22.08 -1.01
N ALA A 464 19.66 23.18 -0.36
CA ALA A 464 18.54 23.23 0.58
C ALA A 464 17.17 22.99 -0.07
N GLU A 465 17.00 23.37 -1.34
CA GLU A 465 15.76 23.15 -2.09
C GLU A 465 15.58 21.65 -2.38
N ALA A 466 16.63 21.01 -2.92
CA ALA A 466 16.68 19.57 -3.15
C ALA A 466 16.40 18.79 -1.85
N ARG A 467 16.95 19.25 -0.72
CA ARG A 467 16.69 18.63 0.59
C ARG A 467 15.25 18.78 1.05
N THR A 468 14.65 19.96 0.85
CA THR A 468 13.22 20.17 1.14
C THR A 468 12.37 19.21 0.30
N LYS A 469 12.74 19.02 -0.97
CA LYS A 469 12.10 18.05 -1.86
C LYS A 469 12.32 16.60 -1.42
N THR A 470 13.52 16.25 -0.93
CA THR A 470 13.80 14.92 -0.33
C THR A 470 12.84 14.63 0.83
N GLN A 471 12.64 15.59 1.74
CA GLN A 471 11.69 15.41 2.85
C GLN A 471 10.25 15.30 2.36
N ALA A 472 9.85 16.17 1.44
CA ALA A 472 8.50 16.17 0.89
C ALA A 472 8.16 14.89 0.09
N VAL A 473 9.14 14.23 -0.52
CA VAL A 473 8.93 13.05 -1.36
C VAL A 473 9.31 11.75 -0.66
N ILE A 474 10.58 11.61 -0.25
CA ILE A 474 11.09 10.39 0.40
C ILE A 474 10.61 10.35 1.85
N GLY A 475 10.75 11.45 2.60
CA GLY A 475 10.30 11.52 4.00
C GLY A 475 8.82 11.18 4.12
N ARG A 476 7.98 11.81 3.29
CA ARG A 476 6.55 11.49 3.23
C ARG A 476 6.25 10.03 2.87
N ALA A 477 6.98 9.45 1.92
CA ALA A 477 6.78 8.04 1.58
C ALA A 477 7.18 7.12 2.74
N VAL A 478 8.28 7.42 3.45
CA VAL A 478 8.69 6.70 4.66
C VAL A 478 7.59 6.75 5.74
N GLU A 479 6.98 7.92 5.97
CA GLU A 479 5.83 8.03 6.90
C GLU A 479 4.67 7.12 6.51
N LEU A 480 4.35 6.99 5.22
CA LEU A 480 3.25 6.15 4.74
C LEU A 480 3.57 4.65 4.77
N LEU A 481 4.84 4.28 4.55
CA LEU A 481 5.37 2.93 4.65
C LEU A 481 5.32 2.44 6.09
N ILE A 482 5.83 3.24 7.03
CA ILE A 482 5.84 2.91 8.46
C ILE A 482 4.45 3.09 9.06
N ASN A 483 3.65 4.03 8.55
CA ASN A 483 2.28 4.29 9.01
C ASN A 483 2.17 4.64 10.52
N ARG A 484 3.22 5.25 11.08
CA ARG A 484 3.22 5.83 12.43
C ARG A 484 4.02 7.12 12.45
N LYS A 485 3.64 7.99 13.39
CA LYS A 485 4.46 9.12 13.84
C LYS A 485 5.07 8.77 15.19
N LEU A 486 5.99 9.60 15.68
CA LEU A 486 6.46 9.51 17.05
C LEU A 486 5.27 9.74 18.02
N PRO A 487 4.99 8.83 18.96
CA PRO A 487 3.94 9.02 19.96
C PRO A 487 4.18 10.25 20.84
N THR A 488 3.09 10.82 21.33
CA THR A 488 3.09 11.93 22.31
C THR A 488 3.33 11.40 23.73
N ALA A 489 3.59 12.31 24.67
CA ALA A 489 3.84 11.95 26.07
C ALA A 489 2.61 11.30 26.71
N GLU A 490 1.41 11.72 26.32
CA GLU A 490 0.13 11.25 26.84
C GLU A 490 -0.27 9.86 26.31
N GLU A 491 0.40 9.40 25.24
CA GLU A 491 0.11 8.11 24.60
C GLU A 491 1.02 6.99 25.13
N VAL A 492 2.08 7.31 25.87
CA VAL A 492 3.07 6.34 26.33
C VAL A 492 3.07 6.18 27.84
N ASN A 493 3.27 4.95 28.30
CA ASN A 493 3.35 4.64 29.73
C ASN A 493 4.40 3.55 30.01
N PHE A 494 4.67 3.30 31.30
CA PHE A 494 5.57 2.23 31.71
C PHE A 494 5.10 1.50 32.95
N GLY A 495 4.88 0.20 32.79
CA GLY A 495 4.64 -0.73 33.88
C GLY A 495 5.94 -1.37 34.36
N LEU A 496 6.52 -0.85 35.45
CA LEU A 496 7.67 -1.46 36.10
C LEU A 496 7.28 -2.82 36.71
N VAL A 497 8.00 -3.87 36.36
CA VAL A 497 7.78 -5.23 36.88
C VAL A 497 8.89 -5.64 37.85
N GLY A 498 10.14 -5.45 37.46
CA GLY A 498 11.31 -5.84 38.24
C GLY A 498 12.29 -4.70 38.40
N LYS A 499 12.90 -4.59 39.58
CA LYS A 499 14.00 -3.67 39.85
C LYS A 499 14.96 -4.29 40.87
N GLU A 500 16.18 -4.56 40.44
CA GLU A 500 17.20 -5.20 41.26
C GLU A 500 18.54 -4.46 41.14
N GLU A 501 19.21 -4.26 42.27
CA GLU A 501 20.58 -3.78 42.27
C GLU A 501 21.52 -4.96 42.01
N ARG A 502 22.29 -4.87 40.93
CA ARG A 502 23.28 -5.85 40.50
C ARG A 502 24.67 -5.29 40.75
N ASN A 503 25.70 -6.13 40.57
CA ASN A 503 27.08 -5.66 40.74
C ASN A 503 27.42 -4.57 39.72
N GLY A 504 27.45 -3.32 40.18
CA GLY A 504 27.81 -2.12 39.41
C GLY A 504 26.68 -1.43 38.63
N PHE A 505 25.43 -1.92 38.69
CA PHE A 505 24.32 -1.33 37.93
C PHE A 505 22.94 -1.70 38.52
N ILE A 506 21.90 -0.98 38.14
CA ILE A 506 20.50 -1.26 38.48
C ILE A 506 19.85 -1.92 37.26
N GLU A 507 19.38 -3.15 37.41
CA GLU A 507 18.58 -3.85 36.42
C GLU A 507 17.10 -3.50 36.63
N MET A 508 16.41 -3.05 35.58
CA MET A 508 14.95 -2.91 35.61
C MET A 508 14.32 -3.67 34.45
N THR A 509 13.14 -4.23 34.68
CA THR A 509 12.31 -4.86 33.65
C THR A 509 10.90 -4.29 33.71
N GLY A 510 10.26 -4.13 32.56
CA GLY A 510 8.89 -3.65 32.50
C GLY A 510 8.33 -3.64 31.08
N LEU A 511 7.08 -3.16 30.97
CA LEU A 511 6.36 -3.01 29.71
C LEU A 511 6.26 -1.53 29.37
N ILE A 512 6.75 -1.14 28.20
CA ILE A 512 6.51 0.20 27.65
C ILE A 512 5.19 0.12 26.85
N GLY A 513 4.18 0.85 27.29
CA GLY A 513 2.85 0.85 26.67
C GLY A 513 2.66 1.99 25.66
N ASN A 514 1.83 1.74 24.65
CA ASN A 514 1.23 2.76 23.78
C ASN A 514 -0.30 2.67 23.87
N ASP A 515 -0.92 3.59 24.62
CA ASP A 515 -2.35 3.56 24.93
C ASP A 515 -3.23 3.89 23.72
N ALA A 516 -2.75 4.76 22.82
CA ALA A 516 -3.48 5.11 21.61
C ALA A 516 -3.64 3.93 20.64
N HIS A 517 -2.78 2.91 20.77
CA HIS A 517 -2.77 1.76 19.87
C HIS A 517 -2.96 0.42 20.59
N ALA A 518 -3.02 0.41 21.92
CA ALA A 518 -3.07 -0.79 22.75
C ALA A 518 -1.93 -1.76 22.41
N GLU A 519 -0.70 -1.26 22.48
CA GLU A 519 0.53 -2.01 22.20
C GLU A 519 1.42 -2.03 23.45
N GLU A 520 2.15 -3.13 23.67
CA GLU A 520 3.06 -3.28 24.81
C GLU A 520 4.41 -3.84 24.34
N VAL A 521 5.50 -3.21 24.79
CA VAL A 521 6.87 -3.59 24.43
C VAL A 521 7.63 -4.04 25.69
N PRO A 522 7.95 -5.34 25.82
CA PRO A 522 8.81 -5.82 26.90
C PRO A 522 10.21 -5.23 26.80
N ALA A 523 10.68 -4.64 27.90
CA ALA A 523 11.95 -3.94 27.94
C ALA A 523 12.78 -4.35 29.18
N ALA A 524 14.10 -4.38 28.98
CA ALA A 524 15.08 -4.52 30.05
C ALA A 524 16.03 -3.32 30.03
N PHE A 525 16.36 -2.80 31.21
CA PHE A 525 17.19 -1.62 31.39
C PHE A 525 18.38 -1.97 32.27
N ALA A 526 19.57 -1.57 31.84
CA ALA A 526 20.79 -1.56 32.62
C ALA A 526 21.15 -0.11 32.95
N PHE A 527 20.78 0.33 34.15
CA PHE A 527 21.02 1.68 34.64
C PHE A 527 22.33 1.78 35.40
N PRO A 528 23.19 2.78 35.14
CA PRO A 528 24.31 3.04 36.01
C PRO A 528 23.84 3.43 37.41
N GLY A 529 24.69 3.21 38.41
CA GLY A 529 24.43 3.72 39.76
C GLY A 529 24.15 5.23 39.75
N LYS A 530 23.34 5.70 40.71
CA LYS A 530 22.84 7.08 40.75
C LYS A 530 23.95 8.14 40.61
N ASP A 531 25.10 7.90 41.23
CA ASP A 531 26.23 8.84 41.22
C ASP A 531 27.04 8.83 39.90
N LEU A 532 26.86 7.78 39.08
CA LEU A 532 27.49 7.66 37.76
C LEU A 532 26.58 8.18 36.63
N TRP A 533 25.28 8.38 36.89
CA TRP A 533 24.30 8.71 35.86
C TRP A 533 24.58 10.07 35.18
N LYS A 534 24.77 10.06 33.85
CA LYS A 534 25.05 11.28 33.07
C LYS A 534 23.84 11.85 32.32
N GLY A 535 22.67 11.25 32.45
CA GLY A 535 21.50 11.62 31.64
C GLY A 535 21.56 11.09 30.19
N LYS A 536 22.41 10.10 29.89
CA LYS A 536 22.58 9.55 28.54
C LYS A 536 21.98 8.15 28.43
N VAL A 537 21.06 7.93 27.52
CA VAL A 537 20.40 6.63 27.28
C VAL A 537 20.79 6.09 25.91
N VAL A 538 21.05 4.78 25.81
CA VAL A 538 21.22 4.05 24.55
C VAL A 538 20.13 3.00 24.46
N ILE A 539 19.26 3.09 23.46
CA ILE A 539 18.40 1.98 23.05
C ILE A 539 19.24 1.04 22.18
N TRP A 540 19.41 -0.18 22.64
CA TRP A 540 20.21 -1.22 22.00
C TRP A 540 19.31 -2.26 21.34
N ILE A 541 19.20 -2.16 20.02
CA ILE A 541 18.47 -3.11 19.21
C ILE A 541 19.39 -4.29 18.85
N SER A 542 18.90 -5.49 19.15
CA SER A 542 19.64 -6.75 18.99
C SER A 542 18.73 -7.80 18.34
N PRO A 543 19.29 -8.73 17.53
CA PRO A 543 18.56 -9.91 17.06
C PRO A 543 17.99 -10.78 18.19
N GLU A 544 18.62 -10.77 19.37
CA GLU A 544 18.18 -11.49 20.57
C GLU A 544 17.14 -10.71 21.40
N GLY A 545 16.66 -9.57 20.91
CA GLY A 545 15.78 -8.69 21.66
C GLY A 545 16.47 -8.12 22.90
N LYS A 546 15.74 -7.98 24.00
CA LYS A 546 16.28 -7.42 25.25
C LYS A 546 17.31 -8.36 25.92
N ALA A 547 17.28 -9.65 25.61
CA ALA A 547 18.28 -10.61 26.07
C ALA A 547 19.68 -10.31 25.49
N GLY A 548 19.75 -9.56 24.39
CA GLY A 548 20.98 -9.08 23.78
C GLY A 548 21.86 -8.23 24.71
N LEU A 549 21.33 -7.75 25.84
CA LEU A 549 22.10 -7.01 26.85
C LEU A 549 22.97 -7.91 27.75
N PHE A 550 22.68 -9.21 27.84
CA PHE A 550 23.20 -10.10 28.89
C PHE A 550 24.07 -11.23 28.34
N ASP A 551 25.04 -11.68 29.14
CA ASP A 551 25.91 -12.83 28.85
C ASP A 551 25.42 -14.07 29.62
N GLY A 552 24.62 -14.91 28.95
CA GLY A 552 24.09 -16.14 29.53
C GLY A 552 22.79 -15.96 30.34
N ASN A 553 22.87 -15.30 31.50
CA ASN A 553 21.73 -15.13 32.43
C ASN A 553 21.58 -13.66 32.88
N ALA A 554 20.40 -13.31 33.40
CA ALA A 554 20.13 -12.03 34.06
C ALA A 554 21.20 -11.68 35.12
N GLY A 555 21.51 -10.39 35.28
CA GLY A 555 22.51 -9.87 36.21
C GLY A 555 23.95 -9.76 35.70
N THR A 556 24.29 -10.36 34.56
CA THR A 556 25.61 -10.21 33.92
C THR A 556 25.49 -9.56 32.55
N LEU A 557 25.88 -8.29 32.43
CA LEU A 557 25.88 -7.56 31.16
C LEU A 557 26.96 -8.09 30.21
N ARG A 558 26.65 -8.15 28.90
CA ARG A 558 27.66 -8.33 27.86
C ARG A 558 28.66 -7.18 27.92
N GLU A 559 29.91 -7.46 27.57
CA GLU A 559 30.98 -6.47 27.75
C GLU A 559 30.73 -5.11 27.08
N PRO A 560 30.26 -5.01 25.82
CA PRO A 560 29.95 -3.72 25.21
C PRO A 560 28.91 -2.90 25.99
N VAL A 561 27.93 -3.57 26.59
CA VAL A 561 26.88 -2.94 27.42
C VAL A 561 27.46 -2.52 28.76
N ARG A 562 28.28 -3.36 29.38
CA ARG A 562 29.01 -3.04 30.61
C ARG A 562 29.85 -1.78 30.47
N GLN A 563 30.62 -1.65 29.38
CA GLN A 563 31.45 -0.48 29.14
C GLN A 563 30.66 0.83 29.07
N LEU A 564 29.45 0.82 28.49
CA LEU A 564 28.58 1.99 28.46
C LEU A 564 28.03 2.32 29.85
N VAL A 565 27.59 1.31 30.59
CA VAL A 565 27.06 1.47 31.96
C VAL A 565 28.13 2.01 32.90
N ASP A 566 29.35 1.48 32.85
CA ASP A 566 30.48 1.96 33.66
C ASP A 566 30.89 3.40 33.30
N ARG A 567 30.58 3.85 32.08
CA ARG A 567 30.75 5.25 31.63
C ARG A 567 29.59 6.16 32.03
N GLY A 568 28.57 5.66 32.74
CA GLY A 568 27.44 6.45 33.23
C GLY A 568 26.26 6.55 32.27
N ILE A 569 26.13 5.59 31.35
CA ILE A 569 25.12 5.56 30.28
C ILE A 569 24.15 4.40 30.54
N ALA A 570 22.85 4.65 30.45
CA ALA A 570 21.82 3.64 30.66
C ALA A 570 21.58 2.94 29.32
N VAL A 571 21.49 1.62 29.35
CA VAL A 571 21.27 0.84 28.13
C VAL A 571 19.93 0.13 28.22
N VAL A 572 19.11 0.24 27.18
CA VAL A 572 17.75 -0.31 27.11
C VAL A 572 17.68 -1.33 25.98
N GLY A 573 17.27 -2.54 26.29
CA GLY A 573 17.00 -3.60 25.32
C GLY A 573 15.49 -3.82 25.19
N LEU A 574 15.04 -4.10 23.98
CA LEU A 574 13.61 -4.27 23.67
C LEU A 574 13.39 -5.63 23.03
N ASP A 575 12.30 -6.30 23.40
CA ASP A 575 11.72 -7.35 22.56
C ASP A 575 10.74 -6.69 21.60
N LEU A 576 11.14 -6.53 20.34
CA LEU A 576 10.27 -5.93 19.32
C LEU A 576 9.17 -6.91 18.90
N PHE A 577 8.20 -6.44 18.13
CA PHE A 577 7.06 -7.22 17.68
C PHE A 577 7.52 -8.53 17.02
N LYS A 578 6.96 -9.66 17.50
CA LYS A 578 7.36 -11.02 17.10
C LYS A 578 8.86 -11.29 17.32
N GLN A 579 9.38 -10.90 18.48
CA GLN A 579 10.70 -11.20 19.01
C GLN A 579 10.61 -11.47 20.51
N GLY A 580 11.54 -12.26 21.07
CA GLY A 580 11.64 -12.49 22.51
C GLY A 580 10.32 -12.96 23.14
N GLU A 581 9.80 -12.23 24.12
CA GLU A 581 8.58 -12.59 24.86
C GLU A 581 7.27 -12.51 24.06
N PHE A 582 7.30 -12.08 22.79
CA PHE A 582 6.19 -12.30 21.86
C PHE A 582 6.09 -13.75 21.34
N LEU A 583 7.10 -14.59 21.63
CA LEU A 583 7.27 -15.94 21.08
C LEU A 583 7.62 -16.94 22.19
N ASN A 584 7.49 -18.24 21.91
CA ASN A 584 8.03 -19.24 22.83
C ASN A 584 9.57 -19.22 22.79
N PRO A 585 10.25 -19.63 23.88
CA PRO A 585 11.72 -19.70 23.91
C PRO A 585 12.29 -20.49 22.73
N GLY A 586 13.24 -19.88 22.01
CA GLY A 586 13.91 -20.47 20.85
C GLY A 586 13.18 -20.31 19.51
N GLU A 587 11.93 -19.85 19.50
CA GLU A 587 11.21 -19.53 18.26
C GLU A 587 11.72 -18.23 17.63
N THR A 588 11.67 -18.17 16.30
CA THR A 588 11.98 -16.98 15.51
C THR A 588 10.96 -16.83 14.41
N VAL A 589 10.54 -15.60 14.12
CA VAL A 589 9.66 -15.32 12.98
C VAL A 589 10.48 -14.78 11.82
N THR A 590 10.47 -15.53 10.72
CA THR A 590 11.18 -15.20 9.47
C THR A 590 10.23 -14.75 8.37
N GLU A 591 8.92 -14.85 8.57
CA GLU A 591 7.94 -14.45 7.57
C GLU A 591 6.77 -13.63 8.14
N ASN A 592 6.28 -12.71 7.32
CA ASN A 592 4.99 -12.03 7.47
C ASN A 592 3.81 -13.02 7.31
N PRO A 593 2.67 -12.77 7.98
CA PRO A 593 1.46 -13.55 7.78
C PRO A 593 0.98 -13.55 6.33
N ARG A 594 0.46 -14.69 5.86
CA ARG A 594 -0.09 -14.84 4.52
C ARG A 594 -1.61 -14.79 4.58
N THR A 595 -2.20 -13.69 4.11
CA THR A 595 -3.66 -13.57 3.90
C THR A 595 -4.00 -13.82 2.44
N THR A 596 -5.03 -14.61 2.18
CA THR A 596 -5.55 -14.89 0.83
C THR A 596 -6.85 -14.14 0.56
N TYR A 597 -7.24 -14.05 -0.71
CA TYR A 597 -8.56 -13.56 -1.09
C TYR A 597 -9.71 -14.41 -0.51
N SER A 598 -9.56 -15.74 -0.55
CA SER A 598 -10.57 -16.67 -0.05
C SER A 598 -10.41 -16.92 1.46
N LYS A 599 -11.46 -17.46 2.10
CA LYS A 599 -11.48 -17.68 3.55
C LYS A 599 -10.38 -18.67 3.97
N LYS A 600 -9.91 -18.51 5.21
CA LYS A 600 -8.87 -19.33 5.85
C LYS A 600 -9.22 -20.82 5.72
N GLY A 601 -8.39 -21.60 5.00
CA GLY A 601 -8.53 -23.06 4.89
C GLY A 601 -8.62 -23.63 3.46
N ASP A 602 -8.76 -22.79 2.43
CA ASP A 602 -8.79 -23.29 1.04
C ASP A 602 -7.38 -23.67 0.55
N GLU A 603 -7.20 -24.90 0.07
CA GLU A 603 -5.99 -25.31 -0.65
C GLU A 603 -5.96 -24.68 -2.05
N LEU A 604 -5.41 -23.47 -2.15
CA LEU A 604 -5.24 -22.78 -3.43
C LEU A 604 -3.96 -23.26 -4.15
N PRO A 605 -3.92 -23.32 -5.49
CA PRO A 605 -2.66 -23.54 -6.24
C PRO A 605 -1.61 -22.47 -5.90
N ALA A 606 -0.32 -22.82 -5.95
CA ALA A 606 0.78 -21.92 -5.59
C ALA A 606 0.86 -20.67 -6.50
N ASP A 607 0.43 -20.81 -7.75
CA ASP A 607 0.33 -19.79 -8.79
C ASP A 607 -1.02 -19.05 -8.80
N SER A 608 -1.89 -19.31 -7.81
CA SER A 608 -3.19 -18.62 -7.71
C SER A 608 -3.01 -17.13 -7.41
N TRP A 609 -3.67 -16.27 -8.18
CA TRP A 609 -3.74 -14.83 -7.92
C TRP A 609 -4.33 -14.50 -6.54
N GLN A 610 -5.13 -15.40 -5.97
CA GLN A 610 -5.72 -15.25 -4.64
C GLN A 610 -4.68 -15.32 -3.51
N ARG A 611 -3.45 -15.77 -3.81
CA ARG A 611 -2.30 -15.77 -2.91
C ARG A 611 -1.43 -14.51 -3.01
N SER A 612 -1.84 -13.52 -3.81
CA SER A 612 -1.08 -12.28 -3.97
C SER A 612 -0.91 -11.55 -2.63
N ALA A 613 0.29 -11.02 -2.39
CA ALA A 613 0.63 -10.33 -1.15
C ALA A 613 -0.14 -9.02 -0.93
N VAL A 614 -0.85 -8.51 -1.96
CA VAL A 614 -1.75 -7.35 -1.81
C VAL A 614 -2.87 -7.61 -0.80
N TYR A 615 -3.28 -8.86 -0.56
CA TYR A 615 -4.35 -9.19 0.39
C TYR A 615 -3.89 -9.12 1.86
N PHE A 616 -2.58 -9.18 2.12
CA PHE A 616 -2.04 -8.90 3.45
C PHE A 616 -1.59 -7.43 3.53
N TYR A 617 -0.63 -7.03 2.70
CA TYR A 617 0.00 -5.72 2.76
C TYR A 617 -0.90 -4.56 2.32
N GLY A 618 -2.02 -4.83 1.65
CA GLY A 618 -3.02 -3.81 1.37
C GLY A 618 -3.77 -3.34 2.61
N TYR A 619 -3.80 -4.15 3.68
CA TYR A 619 -4.65 -3.95 4.85
C TYR A 619 -3.89 -3.94 6.17
N ASN A 620 -2.67 -4.51 6.20
CA ASN A 620 -1.91 -4.73 7.42
C ASN A 620 -0.49 -4.17 7.29
N ASP A 621 0.00 -3.56 8.37
CA ASP A 621 1.41 -3.23 8.53
C ASP A 621 2.26 -4.52 8.58
N SER A 622 3.44 -4.49 7.92
CA SER A 622 4.39 -5.59 7.97
C SER A 622 5.02 -5.74 9.36
N ILE A 623 5.62 -6.91 9.62
CA ILE A 623 6.41 -7.12 10.85
C ILE A 623 7.52 -6.06 10.96
N PHE A 624 8.22 -5.76 9.87
CA PHE A 624 9.20 -4.67 9.81
C PHE A 624 8.61 -3.34 10.32
N ALA A 625 7.46 -2.91 9.78
CA ALA A 625 6.83 -1.66 10.20
C ALA A 625 6.45 -1.68 11.68
N ARG A 626 5.85 -2.78 12.17
CA ARG A 626 5.46 -2.94 13.58
C ARG A 626 6.65 -2.93 14.54
N ARG A 627 7.78 -3.53 14.16
CA ARG A 627 9.05 -3.44 14.92
C ARG A 627 9.55 -2.00 15.01
N VAL A 628 9.39 -1.22 13.94
CA VAL A 628 9.71 0.22 13.97
C VAL A 628 8.74 0.98 14.89
N HIS A 629 7.46 0.62 14.95
CA HIS A 629 6.49 1.22 15.88
C HIS A 629 6.96 1.07 17.34
N ASP A 630 7.46 -0.11 17.72
CA ASP A 630 7.95 -0.37 19.07
C ASP A 630 9.15 0.49 19.45
N ILE A 631 10.07 0.68 18.49
CA ILE A 631 11.22 1.57 18.69
C ILE A 631 10.74 3.02 18.87
N LEU A 632 9.76 3.48 18.09
CA LEU A 632 9.19 4.82 18.23
C LEU A 632 8.50 5.02 19.59
N THR A 633 7.75 4.02 20.06
CA THR A 633 7.12 4.01 21.39
C THR A 633 8.19 4.09 22.50
N ALA A 634 9.27 3.32 22.41
CA ALA A 634 10.36 3.38 23.37
C ALA A 634 11.09 4.75 23.37
N VAL A 635 11.33 5.32 22.19
CA VAL A 635 11.92 6.67 22.05
C VAL A 635 11.04 7.72 22.71
N ALA A 636 9.73 7.71 22.43
CA ALA A 636 8.78 8.65 23.02
C ALA A 636 8.70 8.49 24.55
N PHE A 637 8.63 7.26 25.05
CA PHE A 637 8.64 6.99 26.49
C PHE A 637 9.90 7.55 27.17
N ILE A 638 11.09 7.24 26.65
CA ILE A 638 12.34 7.65 27.28
C ILE A 638 12.50 9.19 27.26
N ARG A 639 12.11 9.85 26.18
CA ARG A 639 12.17 11.32 26.09
C ARG A 639 11.21 12.03 27.02
N ASN A 640 10.05 11.44 27.26
CA ASN A 640 8.98 12.04 28.06
C ASN A 640 8.90 11.45 29.48
N HIS A 641 9.90 10.69 29.91
CA HIS A 641 9.88 10.04 31.22
C HIS A 641 9.88 11.08 32.35
N GLU A 642 8.88 11.04 33.22
CA GLU A 642 8.62 12.09 34.23
C GLU A 642 9.80 12.41 35.15
N THR A 643 10.58 11.38 35.51
CA THR A 643 11.69 11.52 36.48
C THR A 643 13.09 11.32 35.92
N TRP A 644 13.25 10.96 34.64
CA TRP A 644 14.58 10.76 34.06
C TRP A 644 15.01 12.04 33.37
N ASP A 645 16.06 12.70 33.89
CA ASP A 645 16.70 13.85 33.23
C ASP A 645 17.54 13.37 32.03
N VAL A 646 16.86 12.97 30.95
CA VAL A 646 17.48 12.47 29.71
C VAL A 646 17.99 13.64 28.87
N LYS A 647 19.29 13.83 28.90
CA LYS A 647 20.03 14.85 28.12
C LYS A 647 20.39 14.36 26.73
N GLU A 648 20.60 13.06 26.58
CA GLU A 648 20.96 12.44 25.32
C GLU A 648 20.29 11.08 25.15
N LEU A 649 19.67 10.83 24.00
CA LEU A 649 19.10 9.54 23.60
C LEU A 649 19.75 9.06 22.31
N SER A 650 20.48 7.95 22.40
CA SER A 650 21.07 7.27 21.25
C SER A 650 20.31 6.00 20.89
N LEU A 651 20.29 5.64 19.62
CA LEU A 651 19.72 4.39 19.11
C LEU A 651 20.80 3.61 18.34
N THR A 652 21.04 2.36 18.72
CA THR A 652 22.03 1.51 18.05
C THR A 652 21.41 0.20 17.58
N GLY A 653 21.69 -0.17 16.34
CA GLY A 653 21.32 -1.47 15.77
C GLY A 653 22.60 -2.26 15.54
N SER A 654 22.73 -3.39 16.23
CA SER A 654 23.90 -4.27 16.14
C SER A 654 23.59 -5.53 15.32
N SER A 655 24.60 -6.06 14.60
CA SER A 655 24.55 -7.40 14.00
C SER A 655 23.33 -7.64 13.09
N GLY A 656 23.12 -6.75 12.12
CA GLY A 656 22.06 -6.90 11.12
C GLY A 656 20.68 -6.43 11.56
N THR A 657 20.59 -5.51 12.53
CA THR A 657 19.32 -4.83 12.93
C THR A 657 19.30 -3.34 12.57
N GLY A 658 20.33 -2.86 11.86
CA GLY A 658 20.48 -1.44 11.52
C GLY A 658 19.37 -0.89 10.61
N HIS A 659 18.72 -1.73 9.80
CA HIS A 659 17.59 -1.33 8.95
C HIS A 659 16.36 -0.90 9.75
N TRP A 660 16.07 -1.54 10.90
CA TRP A 660 15.01 -1.07 11.81
C TRP A 660 15.37 0.27 12.44
N VAL A 661 16.65 0.45 12.83
CA VAL A 661 17.15 1.70 13.39
C VAL A 661 17.12 2.84 12.39
N ALA A 662 17.52 2.59 11.14
CA ALA A 662 17.43 3.57 10.06
C ALA A 662 15.99 4.04 9.83
N ALA A 663 15.03 3.12 9.81
CA ALA A 663 13.61 3.45 9.64
C ALA A 663 13.02 4.21 10.85
N ALA A 664 13.32 3.78 12.08
CA ALA A 664 12.88 4.49 13.28
C ALA A 664 13.47 5.90 13.34
N ARG A 665 14.75 6.05 13.00
CA ARG A 665 15.44 7.34 12.93
C ARG A 665 14.83 8.29 11.90
N ALA A 666 14.46 7.76 10.73
CA ALA A 666 13.81 8.53 9.68
C ALA A 666 12.50 9.17 10.13
N ILE A 667 11.73 8.50 11.01
CA ILE A 667 10.46 9.01 11.56
C ILE A 667 10.68 9.89 12.80
N ALA A 668 11.49 9.42 13.76
CA ALA A 668 11.68 10.09 15.04
C ALA A 668 12.46 11.42 14.90
N GLY A 669 13.25 11.58 13.83
CA GLY A 669 14.05 12.77 13.60
C GLY A 669 14.88 13.12 14.83
N GLY A 670 14.91 14.39 15.21
CA GLY A 670 15.70 14.90 16.35
C GLY A 670 15.33 14.32 17.74
N ALA A 671 14.25 13.54 17.87
CA ALA A 671 13.98 12.83 19.12
C ALA A 671 15.05 11.76 19.43
N ILE A 672 15.87 11.37 18.45
CA ILE A 672 17.10 10.61 18.65
C ILE A 672 18.28 11.58 18.49
N ASP A 673 19.24 11.63 19.40
CA ASP A 673 20.40 12.52 19.24
C ASP A 673 21.44 11.89 18.32
N LYS A 674 21.76 10.62 18.56
CA LYS A 674 22.74 9.84 17.76
C LYS A 674 22.17 8.50 17.34
N ALA A 675 22.51 8.07 16.13
CA ALA A 675 22.17 6.73 15.65
C ALA A 675 23.43 5.96 15.24
N VAL A 676 23.51 4.68 15.56
CA VAL A 676 24.48 3.74 14.97
C VAL A 676 23.70 2.73 14.15
N VAL A 677 24.00 2.67 12.86
CA VAL A 677 23.39 1.73 11.91
C VAL A 677 24.46 0.78 11.42
N ASP A 678 24.45 -0.45 11.93
CA ASP A 678 25.17 -1.58 11.31
C ASP A 678 24.21 -2.29 10.36
N SER A 679 24.44 -2.10 9.06
CA SER A 679 23.56 -2.66 8.04
C SER A 679 23.75 -4.16 7.84
N GLY A 680 24.92 -4.72 8.22
CA GLY A 680 25.31 -6.08 7.86
C GLY A 680 25.23 -6.37 6.35
N GLY A 681 25.28 -5.35 5.49
CA GLY A 681 25.10 -5.48 4.03
C GLY A 681 23.64 -5.69 3.58
N PHE A 682 22.67 -5.53 4.48
CA PHE A 682 21.24 -5.65 4.19
C PHE A 682 20.80 -4.63 3.14
N ARG A 683 20.02 -5.10 2.16
CA ARG A 683 19.32 -4.26 1.17
C ARG A 683 17.96 -4.88 0.89
N PHE A 684 16.92 -4.06 0.83
CA PHE A 684 15.58 -4.52 0.52
C PHE A 684 15.50 -5.15 -0.87
N GLU A 685 16.27 -4.65 -1.84
CA GLU A 685 16.32 -5.21 -3.20
C GLU A 685 16.87 -6.65 -3.25
N LYS A 686 17.62 -7.09 -2.24
CA LYS A 686 18.17 -8.44 -2.17
C LYS A 686 17.16 -9.47 -1.63
N LEU A 687 16.02 -9.01 -1.09
CA LEU A 687 14.97 -9.90 -0.60
C LEU A 687 14.28 -10.60 -1.78
N VAL A 688 14.30 -11.92 -1.77
CA VAL A 688 13.71 -12.78 -2.82
C VAL A 688 12.31 -13.28 -2.49
N SER A 689 11.72 -12.80 -1.38
CA SER A 689 10.38 -13.15 -0.93
C SER A 689 9.66 -11.90 -0.44
N ASP A 690 8.44 -11.68 -0.93
CA ASP A 690 7.52 -10.68 -0.38
C ASP A 690 7.18 -10.95 1.09
N TRP A 691 7.37 -12.19 1.53
CA TRP A 691 6.96 -12.63 2.86
C TRP A 691 8.08 -12.52 3.88
N ASP A 692 9.31 -12.18 3.52
CA ASP A 692 10.40 -12.04 4.50
C ASP A 692 9.99 -11.12 5.66
N ALA A 693 10.32 -11.46 6.91
CA ALA A 693 9.94 -10.67 8.09
C ALA A 693 10.42 -9.21 8.03
N ASP A 694 11.54 -8.97 7.34
CA ASP A 694 12.11 -7.65 7.14
C ASP A 694 11.66 -6.97 5.84
N PHE A 695 10.71 -7.58 5.12
CA PHE A 695 10.13 -6.99 3.93
C PHE A 695 9.17 -5.85 4.26
N ILE A 696 9.25 -4.79 3.47
CA ILE A 696 8.26 -3.71 3.44
C ILE A 696 8.00 -3.30 1.98
N PRO A 697 6.74 -3.34 1.51
CA PRO A 697 6.41 -2.89 0.17
C PRO A 697 6.83 -1.44 -0.07
N GLY A 698 7.39 -1.15 -1.24
CA GLY A 698 7.84 0.20 -1.59
C GLY A 698 9.19 0.65 -1.04
N ALA A 699 9.90 -0.13 -0.22
CA ALA A 699 11.22 0.30 0.27
C ALA A 699 12.19 0.60 -0.87
N VAL A 700 12.22 -0.23 -1.91
CA VAL A 700 13.13 -0.02 -3.04
C VAL A 700 12.64 1.14 -3.91
N LYS A 701 11.31 1.36 -4.02
CA LYS A 701 10.72 2.54 -4.70
C LYS A 701 11.28 3.86 -4.20
N ILE A 702 11.63 3.94 -2.91
CA ILE A 702 12.08 5.16 -2.24
C ILE A 702 13.60 5.23 -2.06
N GLY A 703 14.35 4.34 -2.70
CA GLY A 703 15.82 4.32 -2.66
C GLY A 703 16.42 3.32 -1.67
N ASP A 704 15.70 2.23 -1.34
CA ASP A 704 16.18 1.17 -0.44
C ASP A 704 16.60 1.76 0.93
N LEU A 705 17.61 1.19 1.60
CA LEU A 705 18.14 1.68 2.86
C LEU A 705 18.64 3.13 2.78
N ALA A 706 19.14 3.56 1.61
CA ALA A 706 19.62 4.93 1.40
C ALA A 706 18.51 5.96 1.59
N GLY A 707 17.26 5.63 1.21
CA GLY A 707 16.10 6.50 1.39
C GLY A 707 15.87 6.86 2.87
N PHE A 708 15.84 5.85 3.74
CA PHE A 708 15.67 6.02 5.19
C PHE A 708 16.84 6.78 5.84
N LEU A 709 18.08 6.49 5.43
CA LEU A 709 19.27 7.15 5.97
C LEU A 709 19.40 8.61 5.52
N THR A 710 19.02 8.92 4.28
CA THR A 710 19.12 10.28 3.73
C THR A 710 18.20 11.26 4.44
N VAL A 711 16.95 10.84 4.72
CA VAL A 711 15.98 11.70 5.42
C VAL A 711 16.37 11.98 6.87
N SER A 712 17.31 11.22 7.43
CA SER A 712 17.78 11.36 8.80
C SER A 712 18.73 12.55 9.02
N ALA A 713 19.35 13.08 7.96
CA ALA A 713 20.23 14.25 8.05
C ALA A 713 19.44 15.47 8.58
N PRO A 714 19.99 16.28 9.51
CA PRO A 714 21.40 16.45 9.80
C PRO A 714 21.85 15.74 11.08
N ASN A 715 21.00 14.90 11.65
CA ASN A 715 21.20 14.40 13.00
C ASN A 715 22.33 13.37 13.04
N ALA A 716 23.07 13.28 14.15
CA ALA A 716 24.28 12.47 14.18
C ALA A 716 24.05 10.99 13.87
N LEU A 717 24.91 10.44 13.01
CA LEU A 717 24.84 9.09 12.47
C LEU A 717 26.24 8.49 12.34
N MET A 718 26.43 7.29 12.87
CA MET A 718 27.50 6.38 12.48
C MET A 718 26.89 5.27 11.62
N LEU A 719 27.40 5.10 10.40
CA LEU A 719 27.07 3.99 9.51
C LEU A 719 28.23 3.00 9.50
N ILE A 720 27.92 1.71 9.69
CA ILE A 720 28.82 0.59 9.47
C ILE A 720 28.27 -0.18 8.27
N ASP A 721 28.84 0.06 7.09
CA ASP A 721 28.44 -0.52 5.80
C ASP A 721 29.60 -0.43 4.82
N ASP A 722 29.89 -1.50 4.08
CA ASP A 722 31.00 -1.57 3.11
C ASP A 722 30.65 -1.04 1.70
N ASP A 723 29.44 -0.47 1.51
CA ASP A 723 28.97 0.06 0.22
C ASP A 723 29.40 1.53 0.01
N ASP A 724 30.46 1.71 -0.78
CA ASP A 724 31.02 3.01 -1.17
C ASP A 724 29.96 3.96 -1.79
N ALA A 725 28.97 3.43 -2.53
CA ALA A 725 27.96 4.26 -3.18
C ALA A 725 26.96 4.83 -2.17
N LEU A 726 26.53 4.02 -1.20
CA LEU A 726 25.73 4.48 -0.07
C LEU A 726 26.49 5.52 0.76
N GLN A 727 27.74 5.24 1.09
CA GLN A 727 28.60 6.17 1.84
C GLN A 727 28.75 7.52 1.14
N ALA A 728 29.00 7.54 -0.18
CA ALA A 728 29.11 8.76 -0.96
C ALA A 728 27.79 9.56 -1.02
N THR A 729 26.66 8.84 -1.11
CA THR A 729 25.31 9.42 -1.08
C THR A 729 25.07 10.16 0.24
N LEU A 730 25.33 9.51 1.37
CA LEU A 730 25.15 10.12 2.68
C LEU A 730 26.11 11.27 2.93
N LYS A 731 27.38 11.14 2.51
CA LYS A 731 28.33 12.26 2.59
C LYS A 731 27.78 13.50 1.92
N THR A 732 27.24 13.37 0.71
CA THR A 732 26.61 14.50 0.00
C THR A 732 25.44 15.08 0.79
N SER A 733 24.54 14.24 1.32
CA SER A 733 23.39 14.70 2.12
C SER A 733 23.82 15.48 3.38
N TYR A 734 24.83 14.99 4.11
CA TYR A 734 25.33 15.65 5.32
C TYR A 734 26.12 16.93 5.02
N GLN A 735 26.90 16.95 3.93
CA GLN A 735 27.58 18.16 3.42
C GLN A 735 26.58 19.27 3.12
N THR A 736 25.55 18.97 2.32
CA THR A 736 24.49 19.92 1.98
C THR A 736 23.72 20.41 3.21
N SER A 737 23.64 19.58 4.25
CA SER A 737 22.99 19.95 5.51
C SER A 737 23.85 20.81 6.44
N GLY A 738 25.12 21.05 6.11
CA GLY A 738 26.08 21.74 6.98
C GLY A 738 26.51 20.92 8.20
N ALA A 739 26.29 19.60 8.19
CA ALA A 739 26.48 18.71 9.33
C ALA A 739 27.49 17.58 9.04
N GLU A 740 28.51 17.84 8.23
CA GLU A 740 29.54 16.85 7.87
C GLU A 740 30.14 16.12 9.08
N GLN A 741 30.37 16.87 10.17
CA GLN A 741 30.95 16.35 11.41
C GLN A 741 30.00 15.43 12.20
N ALA A 742 28.71 15.43 11.84
CA ALA A 742 27.70 14.56 12.44
C ALA A 742 27.65 13.17 11.78
N LEU A 743 28.36 12.94 10.67
CA LEU A 743 28.42 11.66 9.97
C LEU A 743 29.76 10.95 10.23
N ARG A 744 29.71 9.69 10.67
CA ARG A 744 30.86 8.78 10.73
C ARG A 744 30.60 7.56 9.85
N LEU A 745 31.56 7.19 9.01
CA LEU A 745 31.43 6.09 8.04
C LEU A 745 32.40 4.94 8.32
N ASP A 746 33.35 5.12 9.22
CA ASP A 746 34.34 4.13 9.63
C ASP A 746 34.07 3.69 11.08
N GLY A 747 33.35 2.57 11.23
CA GLY A 747 33.03 2.04 12.55
C GLY A 747 33.55 0.63 12.74
N ASN A 748 34.50 0.45 13.64
CA ASN A 748 34.65 -0.82 14.35
C ASN A 748 33.88 -0.76 15.68
N ARG A 749 33.79 -1.88 16.39
CA ARG A 749 33.07 -1.96 17.67
C ARG A 749 33.54 -0.92 18.70
N GLU A 750 34.84 -0.66 18.78
CA GLU A 750 35.40 0.32 19.71
C GLU A 750 35.00 1.76 19.33
N ALA A 751 35.05 2.08 18.04
CA ALA A 751 34.61 3.37 17.51
C ALA A 751 33.13 3.62 17.78
N MET A 752 32.28 2.59 17.67
CA MET A 752 30.86 2.65 18.03
C MET A 752 30.67 3.01 19.51
N LEU A 753 31.37 2.32 20.42
CA LEU A 753 31.22 2.57 21.86
C LEU A 753 31.74 3.95 22.26
N ASN A 754 32.77 4.45 21.58
CA ASN A 754 33.25 5.82 21.78
C ASN A 754 32.26 6.85 21.23
N PHE A 755 31.69 6.63 20.03
CA PHE A 755 30.66 7.51 19.47
C PHE A 755 29.40 7.61 20.35
N LEU A 756 28.98 6.50 20.96
CA LEU A 756 27.85 6.47 21.90
C LEU A 756 28.20 7.10 23.27
N ALA A 757 29.48 7.19 23.62
CA ALA A 757 29.92 7.67 24.93
C ALA A 757 30.34 9.15 24.95
N GLU A 758 31.02 9.62 23.90
CA GLU A 758 31.29 11.04 23.62
C GLU A 758 29.99 11.83 23.71
#